data_AF-A0A182SWZ0-F1
#
_entry.id   AF-A0A182SWZ0-F1
#
_cell.length_a   1.000
_cell.length_b   1.000
_cell.length_c   1.000
_cell.angle_alpha   90.00
_cell.angle_beta   90.00
_cell.angle_gamma   90.00
#
_symmetry.space_group_name_H-M   'P 1'
#
loop_
_entity.id
_entity.type
_entity.pdbx_description
1 polymer ?
#
loop_
_entity_poly.entity_id
_entity_poly.type
_entity_poly.pdbx_seq_one_letter_code
_entity_poly.pdbx_strand_id
1 'polypeptide(L)'
;MLRCIWRKPCVDERLYSTISQQDCVVLLEDLYAIRRFLENVTVSNLLGYTTGGGGRSNGTSLKPNVGSVGSAFSQGQSGLLLGAGTDRAGYGGSSSMLSSQPGYSIGGGGGAGYVYPPGNAVVSQKHCTEEALIEERRSLEALVRLIKQACEVIGLWKVICEHQCHLLVGKLTKEEQSVLQGCTFRDLMLSRIDVCGLLIVTLINSYLADNASVGSISSKLREVCPTLYRQEDAVSHKATEILLLSRGCNDRDQKEERLRTALQLCKSAAPNLPLAALCQQFVSSAFYSGVIELCTVCAAKSDPNEAGLLFYRNNEAMDNQEGFVAFQNRMHWYKEVKVMLDYVYDAAGGNGGGGAGGGGGQQPKSNGIYPSLDDDELQDRVTGNQEVLTIIGQALQSTDPLLHISIYEWLLSKDLFAELLEITEPSLGVFLSRAMARTPENLVLADLLWKYHERNGQHAAAAKILDKLANVASDSISLQQRIEYLARAVMCMRSESVGFSAHNGVLLKDLEDKLEVAQIQRQVYDALALLTQHTDERYDALKLLDSNLYNLTQLYADFAEPYELWECKLTILNCSHHNDPLLIESVWTHILDRELQGRDTCAERCRRLLAKVKSLALEYDSSGCCFPLAFIVREVEIRCFRLGMYNSPVPDALIEMNLDIEELLNIYSR
;
A
#
# COMPACT_ATOMS: atom_id res chain seq x y z
N MET A 1 -21.52 38.34 -35.78
CA MET A 1 -22.11 38.51 -34.44
C MET A 1 -21.05 38.74 -33.38
N LEU A 2 -20.19 37.77 -33.06
CA LEU A 2 -19.21 37.92 -31.96
C LEU A 2 -18.09 38.94 -32.22
N ARG A 3 -17.95 39.51 -33.42
CA ARG A 3 -16.85 40.42 -33.80
C ARG A 3 -16.67 41.59 -32.83
N CYS A 4 -17.76 42.16 -32.31
CA CYS A 4 -17.73 43.31 -31.41
C CYS A 4 -17.16 42.99 -30.02
N ILE A 5 -17.13 41.71 -29.64
CA ILE A 5 -16.71 41.24 -28.31
C ILE A 5 -15.48 40.34 -28.38
N TRP A 6 -15.21 39.72 -29.53
CA TRP A 6 -14.21 38.67 -29.70
C TRP A 6 -12.82 39.04 -29.17
N ARG A 7 -12.36 40.27 -29.43
CA ARG A 7 -11.05 40.76 -28.97
C ARG A 7 -11.14 41.75 -27.82
N LYS A 8 -12.33 41.97 -27.27
CA LYS A 8 -12.47 42.86 -26.10
C LYS A 8 -11.92 42.14 -24.86
N PRO A 9 -11.19 42.84 -23.99
CA PRO A 9 -10.81 42.30 -22.68
C PRO A 9 -12.08 42.06 -21.86
N CYS A 10 -12.08 41.04 -21.00
CA CYS A 10 -13.25 40.68 -20.20
C CYS A 10 -13.57 41.75 -19.14
N VAL A 11 -12.55 42.27 -18.47
CA VAL A 11 -12.66 43.29 -17.42
C VAL A 11 -11.71 44.47 -17.69
N ASP A 12 -12.05 45.64 -17.16
CA ASP A 12 -11.19 46.83 -17.20
C ASP A 12 -10.17 46.85 -16.04
N GLU A 13 -9.31 47.88 -16.00
CA GLU A 13 -8.31 48.09 -14.94
C GLU A 13 -8.94 48.25 -13.55
N ARG A 14 -10.23 48.59 -13.48
CA ARG A 14 -11.01 48.75 -12.25
C ARG A 14 -11.88 47.52 -11.94
N LEU A 15 -11.66 46.40 -12.65
CA LEU A 15 -12.37 45.12 -12.52
C LEU A 15 -13.86 45.15 -12.92
N TYR A 16 -14.31 46.19 -13.61
CA TYR A 16 -15.66 46.23 -14.18
C TYR A 16 -15.71 45.45 -15.49
N SER A 17 -16.86 44.82 -15.76
CA SER A 17 -17.11 44.17 -17.04
C SER A 17 -17.08 45.18 -18.18
N THR A 18 -16.38 44.86 -19.27
CA THR A 18 -16.34 45.69 -20.48
C THR A 18 -17.59 45.59 -21.35
N ILE A 19 -18.46 44.63 -21.03
CA ILE A 19 -19.74 44.35 -21.69
C ILE A 19 -20.86 44.51 -20.65
N SER A 20 -21.95 45.19 -21.00
CA SER A 20 -23.09 45.32 -20.10
C SER A 20 -23.98 44.07 -20.12
N GLN A 21 -24.81 43.91 -19.10
CA GLN A 21 -25.84 42.87 -19.08
C GLN A 21 -26.75 42.94 -20.32
N GLN A 22 -27.09 44.15 -20.79
CA GLN A 22 -27.94 44.35 -21.96
C GLN A 22 -27.25 43.88 -23.25
N ASP A 23 -25.95 44.14 -23.38
CA ASP A 23 -25.17 43.63 -24.52
C ASP A 23 -25.14 42.10 -24.54
N CYS A 24 -25.02 41.45 -23.36
CA CYS A 24 -25.10 40.00 -23.25
C CYS A 24 -26.47 39.46 -23.69
N VAL A 25 -27.58 40.15 -23.36
CA VAL A 25 -28.93 39.74 -23.77
C VAL A 25 -29.06 39.76 -25.29
N VAL A 26 -28.66 40.85 -25.94
CA VAL A 26 -28.73 40.99 -27.41
C VAL A 26 -27.89 39.91 -28.09
N LEU A 27 -26.68 39.66 -27.60
CA LEU A 27 -25.81 38.62 -28.15
C LEU A 27 -26.38 37.21 -27.97
N LEU A 28 -27.03 36.94 -26.83
CA LEU A 28 -27.64 35.65 -26.55
C LEU A 28 -28.88 35.40 -27.42
N GLU A 29 -29.69 36.41 -27.71
CA GLU A 29 -30.84 36.26 -28.62
C GLU A 29 -30.39 35.74 -29.99
N ASP A 30 -29.37 36.39 -30.58
CA ASP A 30 -28.81 35.98 -31.86
C ASP A 30 -28.17 34.58 -31.79
N LEU A 31 -27.40 34.29 -30.73
CA LEU A 31 -26.73 33.00 -30.56
C LEU A 31 -27.72 31.85 -30.34
N TYR A 32 -28.78 32.06 -29.56
CA TYR A 32 -29.83 31.06 -29.37
C TYR A 32 -30.64 30.81 -30.64
N ALA A 33 -30.86 31.84 -31.46
CA ALA A 33 -31.50 31.68 -32.77
C ALA A 33 -30.65 30.76 -33.68
N ILE A 34 -29.34 30.98 -33.74
CA ILE A 34 -28.43 30.12 -34.52
C ILE A 34 -28.36 28.71 -33.92
N ARG A 35 -28.23 28.59 -32.59
CA ARG A 35 -28.20 27.29 -31.93
C ARG A 35 -29.46 26.48 -32.25
N ARG A 36 -30.64 27.09 -32.14
CA ARG A 36 -31.92 26.44 -32.46
C ARG A 36 -32.01 26.06 -33.94
N PHE A 37 -31.47 26.88 -34.84
CA PHE A 37 -31.38 26.55 -36.26
C PHE A 37 -30.51 25.30 -36.49
N LEU A 38 -29.32 25.26 -35.87
CA LEU A 38 -28.38 24.14 -36.00
C LEU A 38 -28.85 22.86 -35.30
N GLU A 39 -29.65 22.95 -34.24
CA GLU A 39 -30.25 21.78 -33.59
C GLU A 39 -31.41 21.19 -34.43
N ASN A 40 -32.18 22.03 -35.13
CA ASN A 40 -33.31 21.59 -35.95
C ASN A 40 -32.90 21.08 -37.34
N VAL A 41 -31.75 21.52 -37.86
CA VAL A 41 -31.21 21.08 -39.15
C VAL A 41 -30.06 20.11 -38.88
N THR A 42 -30.31 18.80 -39.03
CA THR A 42 -29.27 17.79 -38.83
C THR A 42 -28.06 18.05 -39.74
N VAL A 43 -26.85 17.77 -39.25
CA VAL A 43 -25.59 17.95 -40.01
C VAL A 43 -25.66 17.22 -41.36
N SER A 44 -26.36 16.08 -41.42
CA SER A 44 -26.64 15.33 -42.65
C SER A 44 -27.50 16.09 -43.67
N ASN A 45 -28.46 16.90 -43.21
CA ASN A 45 -29.31 17.72 -44.07
C ASN A 45 -28.54 18.94 -44.62
N LEU A 46 -27.62 19.52 -43.84
CA LEU A 46 -26.72 20.59 -44.30
C LEU A 46 -25.77 20.12 -45.40
N LEU A 47 -25.22 18.91 -45.25
CA LEU A 47 -24.36 18.27 -46.26
C LEU A 47 -25.14 17.81 -47.52
N GLY A 48 -26.45 17.53 -47.39
CA GLY A 48 -27.32 17.18 -48.53
C GLY A 48 -27.58 18.34 -49.50
N TYR A 49 -27.37 19.59 -49.10
CA TYR A 49 -27.51 20.76 -49.98
C TYR A 49 -26.32 20.98 -50.92
N THR A 50 -25.15 20.38 -50.65
CA THR A 50 -23.97 20.54 -51.52
C THR A 50 -23.91 19.52 -52.67
N THR A 51 -24.84 18.56 -52.73
CA THR A 51 -24.92 17.56 -53.82
C THR A 51 -26.06 17.82 -54.83
N GLY A 52 -26.79 18.93 -54.69
CA GLY A 52 -27.96 19.24 -55.52
C GLY A 52 -27.67 20.04 -56.80
N GLY A 53 -26.92 19.47 -57.74
CA GLY A 53 -26.70 20.03 -59.08
C GLY A 53 -27.19 19.12 -60.21
N GLY A 54 -28.51 18.99 -60.38
CA GLY A 54 -29.12 18.55 -61.64
C GLY A 54 -30.08 17.36 -61.58
N GLY A 55 -31.39 17.62 -61.77
CA GLY A 55 -32.39 16.59 -62.14
C GLY A 55 -33.74 16.74 -61.44
N ARG A 56 -34.76 17.22 -62.16
CA ARG A 56 -36.14 17.43 -61.68
C ARG A 56 -36.96 16.12 -61.64
N SER A 57 -38.08 16.22 -60.91
CA SER A 57 -39.35 15.44 -60.95
C SER A 57 -39.37 14.18 -60.05
N ASN A 58 -40.42 13.85 -59.30
CA ASN A 58 -41.83 14.26 -59.25
C ASN A 58 -42.36 14.06 -57.81
N GLY A 59 -43.39 14.82 -57.42
CA GLY A 59 -43.96 14.75 -56.07
C GLY A 59 -44.86 13.55 -55.81
N THR A 60 -45.07 13.24 -54.52
CA THR A 60 -46.32 12.65 -54.00
C THR A 60 -46.44 12.86 -52.48
N SER A 61 -47.52 13.56 -52.12
CA SER A 61 -48.38 13.50 -50.93
C SER A 61 -47.84 13.18 -49.53
N LEU A 62 -48.15 14.10 -48.62
CA LEU A 62 -48.41 13.89 -47.19
C LEU A 62 -49.41 12.74 -46.94
N LYS A 63 -49.19 11.94 -45.89
CA LYS A 63 -50.16 11.70 -44.80
C LYS A 63 -49.48 11.07 -43.56
N PRO A 64 -50.06 11.25 -42.35
CA PRO A 64 -49.40 11.04 -41.06
C PRO A 64 -49.61 9.61 -40.55
N ASN A 65 -48.77 9.15 -39.62
CA ASN A 65 -49.14 8.01 -38.78
C ASN A 65 -48.79 8.25 -37.32
N VAL A 66 -49.81 8.07 -36.48
CA VAL A 66 -49.78 8.12 -35.01
C VAL A 66 -49.72 6.68 -34.51
N GLY A 67 -48.81 6.43 -33.56
CA GLY A 67 -48.96 5.42 -32.50
C GLY A 67 -48.39 4.02 -32.76
N SER A 68 -47.28 3.70 -32.07
CA SER A 68 -47.29 2.62 -31.08
C SER A 68 -46.08 2.72 -30.15
N VAL A 69 -46.36 2.53 -28.87
CA VAL A 69 -45.43 2.48 -27.72
C VAL A 69 -44.74 1.11 -27.69
N GLY A 70 -43.46 1.05 -27.36
CA GLY A 70 -42.76 -0.21 -27.09
C GLY A 70 -41.24 -0.08 -26.96
N SER A 71 -40.79 0.05 -25.71
CA SER A 71 -39.43 -0.11 -25.17
C SER A 71 -38.42 -0.96 -25.98
N ALA A 72 -37.23 -0.39 -26.23
CA ALA A 72 -35.96 -1.14 -26.23
C ALA A 72 -34.77 -0.21 -25.92
N PHE A 73 -34.10 -0.50 -24.81
CA PHE A 73 -32.79 0.00 -24.41
C PHE A 73 -31.71 -0.37 -25.44
N SER A 74 -30.78 0.54 -25.71
CA SER A 74 -29.41 0.18 -26.08
C SER A 74 -28.40 1.19 -25.53
N GLN A 75 -27.44 0.67 -24.77
CA GLN A 75 -26.30 1.36 -24.18
C GLN A 75 -25.38 1.88 -25.30
N GLY A 76 -24.93 3.13 -25.17
CA GLY A 76 -23.82 3.70 -25.94
C GLY A 76 -22.75 4.21 -24.98
N GLN A 77 -21.77 3.35 -24.67
CA GLN A 77 -20.50 3.72 -24.08
C GLN A 77 -19.74 4.66 -25.02
N SER A 78 -19.22 5.77 -24.51
CA SER A 78 -18.10 6.51 -25.10
C SER A 78 -17.43 7.31 -23.99
N GLY A 79 -16.52 6.65 -23.29
CA GLY A 79 -15.52 7.30 -22.46
C GLY A 79 -14.25 7.51 -23.29
N LEU A 80 -13.81 8.75 -23.41
CA LEU A 80 -12.49 9.09 -23.94
C LEU A 80 -11.72 9.82 -22.83
N LEU A 81 -10.70 9.11 -22.33
CA LEU A 81 -9.69 9.54 -21.37
C LEU A 81 -8.88 10.73 -21.92
N LEU A 82 -8.78 11.78 -21.11
CA LEU A 82 -7.77 12.82 -21.24
C LEU A 82 -6.90 12.76 -19.97
N GLY A 83 -5.78 12.05 -20.06
CA GLY A 83 -4.71 12.09 -19.08
C GLY A 83 -3.76 13.23 -19.41
N ALA A 84 -3.67 14.20 -18.50
CA ALA A 84 -2.56 15.14 -18.45
C ALA A 84 -1.43 14.51 -17.62
N GLY A 85 -0.25 14.38 -18.23
CA GLY A 85 0.97 13.97 -17.57
C GLY A 85 2.11 14.80 -18.14
N THR A 86 2.53 15.78 -17.38
CA THR A 86 3.79 16.51 -17.52
C THR A 86 4.96 15.55 -17.34
N ASP A 87 5.94 15.55 -18.24
CA ASP A 87 7.34 15.58 -17.80
C ASP A 87 8.31 16.01 -18.90
N ARG A 88 9.36 16.69 -18.43
CA ARG A 88 10.28 17.52 -19.18
C ARG A 88 11.67 16.90 -19.17
N ALA A 89 12.18 16.67 -20.39
CA ALA A 89 13.55 16.78 -20.87
C ALA A 89 14.67 15.85 -20.34
N GLY A 90 15.44 15.29 -21.28
CA GLY A 90 16.78 14.77 -21.01
C GLY A 90 17.46 13.89 -22.09
N TYR A 91 17.58 14.40 -23.33
CA TYR A 91 18.63 14.18 -24.35
C TYR A 91 19.30 12.81 -24.66
N GLY A 92 19.37 12.55 -25.98
CA GLY A 92 20.39 11.78 -26.70
C GLY A 92 19.81 10.50 -27.32
N GLY A 93 19.64 10.32 -28.63
CA GLY A 93 20.20 10.95 -29.81
C GLY A 93 20.60 9.82 -30.77
N SER A 94 19.93 9.73 -31.93
CA SER A 94 20.49 9.35 -33.26
C SER A 94 19.44 8.69 -34.18
N SER A 95 19.24 9.35 -35.32
CA SER A 95 19.03 8.77 -36.68
C SER A 95 17.74 7.99 -36.94
N SER A 96 16.96 8.21 -38.01
CA SER A 96 17.25 8.80 -39.32
C SER A 96 15.94 9.17 -40.02
N MET A 97 15.87 10.38 -40.60
CA MET A 97 14.84 10.80 -41.55
C MET A 97 15.31 10.54 -42.99
N LEU A 98 14.39 10.16 -43.88
CA LEU A 98 14.55 10.34 -45.33
C LEU A 98 13.22 10.75 -45.95
N SER A 99 13.18 12.02 -46.31
CA SER A 99 12.25 12.65 -47.25
C SER A 99 12.72 12.41 -48.68
N SER A 100 11.79 12.31 -49.64
CA SER A 100 12.06 12.76 -51.01
C SER A 100 10.79 12.95 -51.84
N GLN A 101 10.68 14.14 -52.42
CA GLN A 101 9.76 14.54 -53.50
C GLN A 101 10.01 13.77 -54.80
N PRO A 102 9.07 13.74 -55.77
CA PRO A 102 9.32 13.18 -57.10
C PRO A 102 9.81 14.24 -58.10
N GLY A 103 10.85 13.88 -58.85
CA GLY A 103 11.38 14.63 -59.99
C GLY A 103 10.87 14.10 -61.33
N TYR A 104 10.68 15.02 -62.28
CA TYR A 104 10.43 14.77 -63.70
C TYR A 104 11.71 14.29 -64.41
N SER A 105 11.60 13.30 -65.32
CA SER A 105 12.22 13.36 -66.66
C SER A 105 11.80 12.20 -67.58
N ILE A 106 11.79 12.57 -68.86
CA ILE A 106 11.30 11.92 -70.07
C ILE A 106 12.18 10.76 -70.55
N GLY A 107 11.59 9.75 -71.19
CA GLY A 107 12.24 9.09 -72.33
C GLY A 107 11.91 7.61 -72.57
N GLY A 108 10.96 7.36 -73.47
CA GLY A 108 11.19 6.45 -74.59
C GLY A 108 10.87 4.95 -74.45
N GLY A 109 9.76 4.56 -75.08
CA GLY A 109 9.82 3.50 -76.09
C GLY A 109 9.41 2.09 -75.69
N GLY A 110 8.24 1.68 -76.18
CA GLY A 110 8.09 0.36 -76.79
C GLY A 110 7.28 -0.70 -76.04
N GLY A 111 6.03 -0.87 -76.48
CA GLY A 111 5.49 -2.22 -76.74
C GLY A 111 4.68 -2.90 -75.64
N ALA A 112 3.65 -3.58 -76.11
CA ALA A 112 2.77 -4.55 -75.42
C ALA A 112 1.66 -3.96 -74.55
N GLY A 113 0.43 -4.14 -75.04
CA GLY A 113 -0.79 -3.62 -74.46
C GLY A 113 -1.18 -4.27 -73.14
N TYR A 114 -1.74 -3.43 -72.27
CA TYR A 114 -2.73 -3.83 -71.28
C TYR A 114 -3.77 -2.71 -71.20
N VAL A 115 -5.01 -3.06 -71.50
CA VAL A 115 -6.19 -2.23 -71.26
C VAL A 115 -6.34 -2.08 -69.74
N TYR A 116 -6.03 -0.90 -69.20
CA TYR A 116 -6.44 -0.55 -67.83
C TYR A 116 -7.95 -0.28 -67.83
N PRO A 117 -8.73 -0.86 -66.90
CA PRO A 117 -10.14 -0.54 -66.77
C PRO A 117 -10.30 0.90 -66.23
N PRO A 118 -11.37 1.64 -66.58
CA PRO A 118 -11.60 3.02 -66.13
C PRO A 118 -12.01 3.13 -64.64
N GLY A 119 -11.64 2.17 -63.79
CA GLY A 119 -12.09 2.05 -62.40
C GLY A 119 -11.30 2.87 -61.38
N ASN A 120 -9.98 3.03 -61.53
CA ASN A 120 -9.15 3.60 -60.46
C ASN A 120 -9.28 5.13 -60.26
N ALA A 121 -9.61 5.87 -61.32
CA ALA A 121 -9.86 7.32 -61.22
C ALA A 121 -11.18 7.60 -60.48
N VAL A 122 -12.23 6.81 -60.75
CA VAL A 122 -13.53 6.95 -60.09
C VAL A 122 -13.48 6.51 -58.62
N VAL A 123 -12.68 5.49 -58.29
CA VAL A 123 -12.49 5.04 -56.90
C VAL A 123 -11.65 6.04 -56.08
N SER A 124 -10.57 6.60 -56.65
CA SER A 124 -9.79 7.66 -55.98
C SER A 124 -10.59 8.96 -55.83
N GLN A 125 -11.43 9.30 -56.81
CA GLN A 125 -12.30 10.49 -56.74
C GLN A 125 -13.43 10.31 -55.72
N LYS A 126 -13.98 9.09 -55.57
CA LYS A 126 -14.93 8.74 -54.49
C LYS A 126 -14.30 8.83 -53.10
N HIS A 127 -13.08 8.31 -52.92
CA HIS A 127 -12.35 8.39 -51.65
C HIS A 127 -12.04 9.84 -51.25
N CYS A 128 -11.62 10.68 -52.21
CA CYS A 128 -11.39 12.11 -52.00
C CYS A 128 -12.67 12.87 -51.64
N THR A 129 -13.81 12.54 -52.27
CA THR A 129 -15.10 13.16 -51.91
C THR A 129 -15.60 12.72 -50.53
N GLU A 130 -15.33 11.48 -50.13
CA GLU A 130 -15.70 10.96 -48.82
C GLU A 130 -14.87 11.61 -47.71
N GLU A 131 -13.56 11.74 -47.90
CA GLU A 131 -12.68 12.50 -46.98
C GLU A 131 -13.09 13.97 -46.85
N ALA A 132 -13.46 14.62 -47.97
CA ALA A 132 -13.95 16.00 -47.95
C ALA A 132 -15.27 16.14 -47.16
N LEU A 133 -16.19 15.17 -47.31
CA LEU A 133 -17.45 15.15 -46.55
C LEU A 133 -17.22 14.88 -45.05
N ILE A 134 -16.25 14.04 -44.71
CA ILE A 134 -15.86 13.78 -43.31
C ILE A 134 -15.28 15.05 -42.69
N GLU A 135 -14.42 15.78 -43.40
CA GLU A 135 -13.82 17.01 -42.88
C GLU A 135 -14.84 18.15 -42.78
N GLU A 136 -15.76 18.27 -43.73
CA GLU A 136 -16.88 19.24 -43.64
C GLU A 136 -17.79 18.92 -42.44
N ARG A 137 -18.11 17.63 -42.23
CA ARG A 137 -18.85 17.20 -41.05
C ARG A 137 -18.11 17.57 -39.76
N ARG A 138 -16.80 17.34 -39.70
CA ARG A 138 -15.96 17.69 -38.54
C ARG A 138 -15.95 19.20 -38.27
N SER A 139 -15.87 20.00 -39.33
CA SER A 139 -15.93 21.47 -39.28
C SER A 139 -17.28 21.96 -38.74
N LEU A 140 -18.39 21.40 -39.24
CA LEU A 140 -19.75 21.72 -38.77
C LEU A 140 -19.97 21.31 -37.32
N GLU A 141 -19.51 20.12 -36.92
CA GLU A 141 -19.58 19.67 -35.52
C GLU A 141 -18.76 20.57 -34.58
N ALA A 142 -17.60 21.05 -35.04
CA ALA A 142 -16.79 22.02 -34.29
C ALA A 142 -17.50 23.38 -34.17
N LEU A 143 -18.17 23.84 -35.23
CA LEU A 143 -18.96 25.07 -35.21
C LEU A 143 -20.15 24.97 -34.24
N VAL A 144 -20.88 23.85 -34.24
CA VAL A 144 -21.98 23.60 -33.30
C VAL A 144 -21.48 23.62 -31.85
N ARG A 145 -20.34 22.97 -31.58
CA ARG A 145 -19.69 23.00 -30.26
C ARG A 145 -19.29 24.42 -29.85
N LEU A 146 -18.69 25.18 -30.75
CA LEU A 146 -18.29 26.56 -30.49
C LEU A 146 -19.49 27.46 -30.18
N ILE A 147 -20.58 27.34 -30.93
CA ILE A 147 -21.79 28.15 -30.71
C ILE A 147 -22.42 27.79 -29.36
N LYS A 148 -22.51 26.49 -29.03
CA LYS A 148 -22.99 26.05 -27.72
C LYS A 148 -22.13 26.63 -26.60
N GLN A 149 -20.81 26.53 -26.71
CA GLN A 149 -19.89 27.09 -25.72
C GLN A 149 -20.00 28.63 -25.62
N ALA A 150 -20.15 29.33 -26.74
CA ALA A 150 -20.37 30.78 -26.74
C ALA A 150 -21.67 31.17 -26.04
N CYS A 151 -22.77 30.44 -26.26
CA CYS A 151 -24.03 30.64 -25.53
C CYS A 151 -23.83 30.49 -24.02
N GLU A 152 -23.14 29.44 -23.60
CA GLU A 152 -22.93 29.15 -22.17
C GLU A 152 -22.02 30.17 -21.50
N VAL A 153 -20.94 30.60 -22.17
CA VAL A 153 -20.00 31.61 -21.65
C VAL A 153 -20.65 33.01 -21.57
N ILE A 154 -21.36 33.46 -22.61
CA ILE A 154 -22.06 34.75 -22.54
C ILE A 154 -23.22 34.68 -21.55
N GLY A 155 -23.90 33.54 -21.48
CA GLY A 155 -24.93 33.26 -20.49
C GLY A 155 -24.40 33.41 -19.07
N LEU A 156 -23.28 32.75 -18.76
CA LEU A 156 -22.59 32.88 -17.48
C LEU A 156 -22.19 34.35 -17.22
N TRP A 157 -21.63 35.03 -18.23
CA TRP A 157 -21.23 36.43 -18.09
C TRP A 157 -22.40 37.37 -17.76
N LYS A 158 -23.57 37.11 -18.35
CA LYS A 158 -24.81 37.82 -18.01
C LYS A 158 -25.16 37.66 -16.53
N VAL A 159 -25.10 36.44 -16.00
CA VAL A 159 -25.35 36.15 -14.58
C VAL A 159 -24.32 36.85 -13.69
N ILE A 160 -23.05 36.86 -14.08
CA ILE A 160 -21.99 37.58 -13.34
C ILE A 160 -22.25 39.09 -13.34
N CYS A 161 -22.73 39.67 -14.43
CA CYS A 161 -23.11 41.08 -14.50
C CYS A 161 -24.29 41.40 -13.57
N GLU A 162 -25.27 40.51 -13.46
CA GLU A 162 -26.41 40.63 -12.52
C GLU A 162 -25.96 40.66 -11.06
N HIS A 163 -24.90 39.92 -10.72
CA HIS A 163 -24.33 39.83 -9.38
C HIS A 163 -23.11 40.73 -9.15
N GLN A 164 -23.06 41.89 -9.81
CA GLN A 164 -22.03 42.91 -9.60
C GLN A 164 -20.60 42.38 -9.82
N CYS A 165 -20.27 42.09 -11.08
CA CYS A 165 -18.96 41.57 -11.55
C CYS A 165 -17.73 42.08 -10.79
N HIS A 166 -17.59 43.40 -10.57
CA HIS A 166 -16.45 44.01 -9.87
C HIS A 166 -16.23 43.48 -8.44
N LEU A 167 -17.30 43.16 -7.70
CA LEU A 167 -17.18 42.58 -6.36
C LEU A 167 -16.73 41.12 -6.40
N LEU A 168 -17.22 40.35 -7.38
CA LEU A 168 -16.84 38.95 -7.56
C LEU A 168 -15.37 38.84 -7.97
N VAL A 169 -14.94 39.64 -8.94
CA VAL A 169 -13.55 39.67 -9.39
C VAL A 169 -12.63 40.20 -8.29
N GLY A 170 -13.10 41.16 -7.48
CA GLY A 170 -12.37 41.65 -6.31
C GLY A 170 -12.10 40.59 -5.24
N LYS A 171 -12.90 39.52 -5.16
CA LYS A 171 -12.71 38.39 -4.23
C LYS A 171 -11.67 37.36 -4.73
N LEU A 172 -11.30 37.41 -6.01
CA LEU A 172 -10.28 36.52 -6.58
C LEU A 172 -8.88 36.91 -6.10
N THR A 173 -7.93 35.97 -6.19
CA THR A 173 -6.51 36.25 -5.91
C THR A 173 -5.90 37.20 -6.95
N LYS A 174 -4.79 37.88 -6.62
CA LYS A 174 -4.13 38.82 -7.55
C LYS A 174 -3.66 38.16 -8.84
N GLU A 175 -3.27 36.88 -8.78
CA GLU A 175 -2.85 36.10 -9.94
C GLU A 175 -4.05 35.81 -10.86
N GLU A 176 -5.17 35.38 -10.30
CA GLU A 176 -6.42 35.13 -11.04
C GLU A 176 -7.00 36.42 -11.63
N GLN A 177 -6.89 37.55 -10.92
CA GLN A 177 -7.28 38.86 -11.43
C GLN A 177 -6.42 39.28 -12.63
N SER A 178 -5.10 39.12 -12.54
CA SER A 178 -4.19 39.44 -13.65
C SER A 178 -4.48 38.57 -14.88
N VAL A 179 -4.81 37.30 -14.65
CA VAL A 179 -5.25 36.37 -15.70
C VAL A 179 -6.52 36.88 -16.37
N LEU A 180 -7.55 37.23 -15.59
CA LEU A 180 -8.83 37.69 -16.13
C LEU A 180 -8.69 39.03 -16.88
N GLN A 181 -7.84 39.94 -16.39
CA GLN A 181 -7.52 41.20 -17.07
C GLN A 181 -6.79 40.99 -18.40
N GLY A 182 -5.97 39.96 -18.51
CA GLY A 182 -5.29 39.58 -19.75
C GLY A 182 -6.16 38.77 -20.72
N CYS A 183 -7.33 38.27 -20.28
CA CYS A 183 -8.21 37.45 -21.10
C CYS A 183 -9.16 38.29 -21.97
N THR A 184 -9.29 37.88 -23.23
CA THR A 184 -10.37 38.36 -24.11
C THR A 184 -11.55 37.39 -24.11
N PHE A 185 -12.74 37.84 -24.54
CA PHE A 185 -13.90 36.94 -24.67
C PHE A 185 -13.64 35.77 -25.63
N ARG A 186 -12.77 35.93 -26.64
CA ARG A 186 -12.30 34.80 -27.45
C ARG A 186 -11.60 33.75 -26.60
N ASP A 187 -10.68 34.19 -25.75
CA ASP A 187 -9.87 33.26 -24.95
C ASP A 187 -10.75 32.56 -23.90
N LEU A 188 -11.72 33.29 -23.33
CA LEU A 188 -12.76 32.75 -22.43
C LEU A 188 -13.63 31.67 -23.12
N MET A 189 -13.99 31.90 -24.39
CA MET A 189 -14.80 30.94 -25.16
C MET A 189 -14.03 29.73 -25.66
N LEU A 190 -12.73 29.85 -25.94
CA LEU A 190 -11.96 28.78 -26.62
C LEU A 190 -11.05 27.98 -25.68
N SER A 191 -10.44 28.65 -24.70
CA SER A 191 -9.28 28.09 -24.00
C SER A 191 -9.36 28.23 -22.49
N ARG A 192 -10.18 29.14 -21.96
CA ARG A 192 -10.21 29.47 -20.52
C ARG A 192 -11.48 29.04 -19.80
N ILE A 193 -11.84 27.77 -19.95
CA ILE A 193 -12.95 27.15 -19.22
C ILE A 193 -12.67 27.12 -17.70
N ASP A 194 -11.39 27.02 -17.32
CA ASP A 194 -10.89 27.14 -15.95
C ASP A 194 -11.37 28.42 -15.28
N VAL A 195 -11.27 29.55 -15.97
CA VAL A 195 -11.70 30.87 -15.46
C VAL A 195 -13.22 30.94 -15.30
N CYS A 196 -13.98 30.36 -16.22
CA CYS A 196 -15.45 30.25 -16.08
C CYS A 196 -15.83 29.46 -14.82
N GLY A 197 -15.18 28.32 -14.58
CA GLY A 197 -15.38 27.51 -13.37
C GLY A 197 -15.04 28.28 -12.10
N LEU A 198 -13.92 28.99 -12.09
CA LEU A 198 -13.51 29.85 -10.97
C LEU A 198 -14.54 30.94 -10.66
N LEU A 199 -15.09 31.60 -11.69
CA LEU A 199 -16.11 32.63 -11.52
C LEU A 199 -17.42 32.06 -10.97
N ILE A 200 -17.81 30.85 -11.40
CA ILE A 200 -18.98 30.14 -10.86
C ILE A 200 -18.77 29.83 -9.37
N VAL A 201 -17.63 29.24 -9.00
CA VAL A 201 -17.30 28.92 -7.61
C VAL A 201 -17.27 30.19 -6.75
N THR A 202 -16.69 31.28 -7.25
CA THR A 202 -16.62 32.57 -6.54
C THR A 202 -18.01 33.17 -6.31
N LEU A 203 -18.89 33.09 -7.33
CA LEU A 203 -20.28 33.52 -7.21
C LEU A 203 -21.06 32.69 -6.19
N ILE A 204 -20.91 31.37 -6.21
CA ILE A 204 -21.61 30.51 -5.26
C ILE A 204 -21.07 30.74 -3.84
N ASN A 205 -19.75 30.88 -3.68
CA ASN A 205 -19.12 31.18 -2.39
C ASN A 205 -19.56 32.54 -1.83
N SER A 206 -19.88 33.54 -2.67
CA SER A 206 -20.45 34.79 -2.16
C SER A 206 -21.83 34.57 -1.55
N TYR A 207 -22.68 33.75 -2.16
CA TYR A 207 -23.97 33.37 -1.58
C TYR A 207 -23.82 32.57 -0.27
N LEU A 208 -22.85 31.66 -0.22
CA LEU A 208 -22.55 30.89 0.99
C LEU A 208 -22.04 31.79 2.13
N ALA A 209 -21.20 32.78 1.82
CA ALA A 209 -20.69 33.75 2.80
C ALA A 209 -21.80 34.61 3.41
N ASP A 210 -22.83 34.95 2.62
CA ASP A 210 -23.98 35.74 3.06
C ASP A 210 -25.07 34.88 3.75
N ASN A 211 -24.81 33.58 3.98
CA ASN A 211 -25.78 32.58 4.47
C ASN A 211 -27.07 32.52 3.64
N ALA A 212 -27.00 32.89 2.36
CA ALA A 212 -28.12 32.81 1.43
C ALA A 212 -28.21 31.41 0.80
N SER A 213 -29.43 30.95 0.52
CA SER A 213 -29.66 29.66 -0.15
C SER A 213 -29.08 29.67 -1.57
N VAL A 214 -28.26 28.67 -1.91
CA VAL A 214 -27.67 28.56 -3.25
C VAL A 214 -28.63 27.97 -4.28
N GLY A 215 -29.83 27.55 -3.87
CA GLY A 215 -30.75 26.78 -4.72
C GLY A 215 -31.23 27.53 -5.97
N SER A 216 -31.56 28.82 -5.83
CA SER A 216 -32.05 29.63 -6.95
C SER A 216 -30.96 29.90 -7.98
N ILE A 217 -29.78 30.32 -7.52
CA ILE A 217 -28.62 30.60 -8.39
C ILE A 217 -28.09 29.32 -9.04
N SER A 218 -28.05 28.21 -8.30
CA SER A 218 -27.65 26.89 -8.82
C SER A 218 -28.61 26.42 -9.93
N SER A 219 -29.92 26.61 -9.76
CA SER A 219 -30.90 26.32 -10.82
C SER A 219 -30.68 27.20 -12.06
N LYS A 220 -30.38 28.49 -11.86
CA LYS A 220 -30.11 29.42 -12.97
C LYS A 220 -28.84 29.07 -13.73
N LEU A 221 -27.76 28.72 -13.03
CA LEU A 221 -26.50 28.29 -13.65
C LEU A 221 -26.68 27.00 -14.45
N ARG A 222 -27.46 26.03 -13.97
CA ARG A 222 -27.76 24.80 -14.74
C ARG A 222 -28.57 25.06 -16.01
N GLU A 223 -29.47 26.04 -15.99
CA GLU A 223 -30.24 26.44 -17.18
C GLU A 223 -29.34 27.13 -18.21
N VAL A 224 -28.46 28.01 -17.74
CA VAL A 224 -27.68 28.92 -18.58
C VAL A 224 -26.39 28.28 -19.12
N CYS A 225 -25.68 27.51 -18.29
CA CYS A 225 -24.40 26.90 -18.63
C CYS A 225 -24.27 25.45 -18.12
N PRO A 226 -25.07 24.51 -18.66
CA PRO A 226 -25.12 23.12 -18.19
C PRO A 226 -23.82 22.32 -18.38
N THR A 227 -22.94 22.71 -19.31
CA THR A 227 -21.65 22.02 -19.49
C THR A 227 -20.57 22.55 -18.56
N LEU A 228 -20.69 23.82 -18.14
CA LEU A 228 -19.79 24.48 -17.19
C LEU A 228 -20.20 24.23 -15.73
N TYR A 229 -21.49 24.06 -15.46
CA TYR A 229 -22.04 23.81 -14.13
C TYR A 229 -23.00 22.62 -14.16
N ARG A 230 -22.49 21.47 -13.73
CA ARG A 230 -23.20 20.19 -13.85
C ARG A 230 -24.11 19.94 -12.65
N GLN A 231 -24.87 18.85 -12.73
CA GLN A 231 -25.72 18.42 -11.62
C GLN A 231 -24.89 18.08 -10.38
N GLU A 232 -23.71 17.50 -10.57
CA GLU A 232 -22.81 17.10 -9.50
C GLU A 232 -22.21 18.30 -8.77
N ASP A 233 -21.87 19.37 -9.50
CA ASP A 233 -21.44 20.65 -8.93
C ASP A 233 -22.56 21.28 -8.10
N ALA A 234 -23.80 21.23 -8.60
CA ALA A 234 -24.96 21.72 -7.87
C ALA A 234 -25.21 20.97 -6.55
N VAL A 235 -25.04 19.65 -6.58
CA VAL A 235 -25.16 18.81 -5.37
C VAL A 235 -24.02 19.11 -4.40
N SER A 236 -22.78 19.26 -4.88
CA SER A 236 -21.62 19.60 -4.05
C SER A 236 -21.79 20.93 -3.32
N HIS A 237 -22.22 21.98 -4.03
CA HIS A 237 -22.49 23.28 -3.39
C HIS A 237 -23.68 23.23 -2.43
N LYS A 238 -24.74 22.47 -2.75
CA LYS A 238 -25.87 22.30 -1.84
C LYS A 238 -25.47 21.54 -0.57
N ALA A 239 -24.65 20.51 -0.69
CA ALA A 239 -24.08 19.81 0.46
C ALA A 239 -23.22 20.77 1.30
N THR A 240 -22.36 21.56 0.65
CA THR A 240 -21.52 22.58 1.32
C THR A 240 -22.35 23.62 2.06
N GLU A 241 -23.47 24.08 1.49
CA GLU A 241 -24.44 24.96 2.17
C GLU A 241 -24.95 24.32 3.47
N ILE A 242 -25.41 23.07 3.42
CA ILE A 242 -25.93 22.35 4.59
C ILE A 242 -24.83 22.16 5.65
N LEU A 243 -23.60 21.87 5.24
CA LEU A 243 -22.45 21.72 6.13
C LEU A 243 -22.05 23.05 6.79
N LEU A 244 -22.08 24.17 6.08
CA LEU A 244 -21.81 25.48 6.66
C LEU A 244 -22.90 25.88 7.64
N LEU A 245 -24.16 25.65 7.29
CA LEU A 245 -25.31 25.93 8.17
C LEU A 245 -25.34 25.03 9.42
N SER A 246 -24.75 23.83 9.37
CA SER A 246 -24.68 22.93 10.54
C SER A 246 -23.65 23.37 11.57
N ARG A 247 -22.63 24.16 11.18
CA ARG A 247 -21.64 24.74 12.11
C ARG A 247 -22.25 25.73 13.11
N GLY A 248 -23.35 26.38 12.73
CA GLY A 248 -24.12 27.28 13.60
C GLY A 248 -25.15 26.59 14.49
N CYS A 249 -25.30 25.26 14.43
CA CYS A 249 -26.25 24.51 15.26
C CYS A 249 -25.66 24.18 16.63
N ASN A 250 -26.35 24.58 17.70
CA ASN A 250 -25.98 24.24 19.08
C ASN A 250 -26.51 22.87 19.53
N ASP A 251 -27.52 22.33 18.84
CA ASP A 251 -28.13 21.03 19.12
C ASP A 251 -27.40 19.92 18.36
N ARG A 252 -26.92 18.91 19.09
CA ARG A 252 -26.13 17.80 18.55
C ARG A 252 -26.96 16.92 17.61
N ASP A 253 -28.24 16.68 17.92
CA ASP A 253 -29.08 15.77 17.13
C ASP A 253 -29.48 16.42 15.81
N GLN A 254 -29.83 17.71 15.83
CA GLN A 254 -30.11 18.48 14.61
C GLN A 254 -28.87 18.65 13.74
N LYS A 255 -27.69 18.84 14.35
CA LYS A 255 -26.42 18.89 13.62
C LYS A 255 -26.17 17.57 12.89
N GLU A 256 -26.33 16.45 13.59
CA GLU A 256 -26.17 15.10 13.03
C GLU A 256 -27.16 14.83 11.87
N GLU A 257 -28.43 15.21 12.01
CA GLU A 257 -29.45 15.08 10.95
C GLU A 257 -29.07 15.85 9.68
N ARG A 258 -28.57 17.08 9.84
CA ARG A 258 -28.08 17.90 8.72
C ARG A 258 -26.86 17.27 8.04
N LEU A 259 -25.91 16.76 8.82
CA LEU A 259 -24.72 16.06 8.30
C LEU A 259 -25.12 14.82 7.48
N ARG A 260 -26.07 14.02 7.97
CA ARG A 260 -26.61 12.85 7.23
C ARG A 260 -27.35 13.25 5.97
N THR A 261 -28.09 14.35 6.00
CA THR A 261 -28.78 14.89 4.81
C THR A 261 -27.76 15.32 3.73
N ALA A 262 -26.70 16.02 4.13
CA ALA A 262 -25.62 16.40 3.22
C ALA A 262 -24.94 15.16 2.61
N LEU A 263 -24.65 14.15 3.43
CA LEU A 263 -24.08 12.88 2.97
C LEU A 263 -25.00 12.17 1.96
N GLN A 264 -26.30 12.10 2.23
CA GLN A 264 -27.25 11.44 1.33
C GLN A 264 -27.32 12.13 -0.05
N LEU A 265 -27.25 13.46 -0.07
CA LEU A 265 -27.14 14.22 -1.32
C LEU A 265 -25.86 13.87 -2.06
N CYS A 266 -24.70 13.87 -1.40
CA CYS A 266 -23.44 13.45 -2.01
C CYS A 266 -23.51 12.02 -2.57
N LYS A 267 -24.07 11.06 -1.82
CA LYS A 267 -24.25 9.68 -2.29
C LYS A 267 -25.07 9.58 -3.58
N SER A 268 -26.07 10.45 -3.75
CA SER A 268 -26.91 10.47 -4.97
C SER A 268 -26.13 10.89 -6.22
N ALA A 269 -25.11 11.75 -6.08
CA ALA A 269 -24.31 12.29 -7.19
C ALA A 269 -22.95 11.58 -7.40
N ALA A 270 -22.57 10.65 -6.52
CA ALA A 270 -21.38 9.82 -6.71
C ALA A 270 -21.47 9.01 -8.03
N PRO A 271 -20.35 8.82 -8.76
CA PRO A 271 -18.96 9.08 -8.35
C PRO A 271 -18.35 10.42 -8.85
N ASN A 272 -19.02 11.19 -9.70
CA ASN A 272 -18.43 12.36 -10.37
C ASN A 272 -18.42 13.63 -9.49
N LEU A 273 -17.91 13.54 -8.26
CA LEU A 273 -17.90 14.62 -7.28
C LEU A 273 -16.48 15.10 -6.96
N PRO A 274 -16.31 16.38 -6.54
CA PRO A 274 -15.04 16.86 -6.00
C PRO A 274 -14.82 16.30 -4.58
N LEU A 275 -14.37 15.05 -4.51
CA LEU A 275 -14.29 14.25 -3.29
C LEU A 275 -13.41 14.92 -2.21
N ALA A 276 -12.17 15.29 -2.55
CA ALA A 276 -11.22 15.83 -1.59
C ALA A 276 -11.77 17.06 -0.85
N ALA A 277 -12.37 18.00 -1.59
CA ALA A 277 -12.97 19.19 -1.01
C ALA A 277 -14.16 18.86 -0.09
N LEU A 278 -15.03 17.93 -0.49
CA LEU A 278 -16.17 17.50 0.32
C LEU A 278 -15.70 16.75 1.58
N CYS A 279 -14.74 15.84 1.46
CA CYS A 279 -14.16 15.11 2.58
C CYS A 279 -13.54 16.10 3.59
N GLN A 280 -12.76 17.08 3.14
CA GLN A 280 -12.23 18.13 4.02
C GLN A 280 -13.32 18.91 4.76
N GLN A 281 -14.45 19.20 4.11
CA GLN A 281 -15.59 19.88 4.76
C GLN A 281 -16.27 19.00 5.82
N PHE A 282 -16.41 17.69 5.56
CA PHE A 282 -16.91 16.72 6.53
C PHE A 282 -15.96 16.55 7.72
N VAL A 283 -14.65 16.45 7.47
CA VAL A 283 -13.60 16.40 8.50
C VAL A 283 -13.62 17.66 9.38
N SER A 284 -13.72 18.84 8.76
CA SER A 284 -13.85 20.12 9.48
C SER A 284 -15.11 20.21 10.34
N SER A 285 -16.11 19.36 10.07
CA SER A 285 -17.37 19.29 10.83
C SER A 285 -17.38 18.13 11.85
N ALA A 286 -16.25 17.42 12.01
CA ALA A 286 -16.05 16.21 12.81
C ALA A 286 -16.97 15.04 12.43
N PHE A 287 -17.33 14.92 11.13
CA PHE A 287 -18.20 13.86 10.62
C PHE A 287 -17.41 12.81 9.83
N TYR A 288 -16.60 12.01 10.53
CA TYR A 288 -15.67 11.05 9.93
C TYR A 288 -16.37 9.82 9.32
N SER A 289 -17.45 9.33 9.94
CA SER A 289 -18.26 8.24 9.41
C SER A 289 -18.79 8.56 8.01
N GLY A 290 -19.19 9.81 7.78
CA GLY A 290 -19.62 10.27 6.46
C GLY A 290 -18.55 10.22 5.38
N VAL A 291 -17.28 10.45 5.73
CA VAL A 291 -16.16 10.32 4.79
C VAL A 291 -15.98 8.88 4.36
N ILE A 292 -15.97 7.94 5.32
CA ILE A 292 -15.85 6.50 5.05
C ILE A 292 -17.02 6.03 4.17
N GLU A 293 -18.25 6.39 4.53
CA GLU A 293 -19.44 6.02 3.77
C GLU A 293 -19.49 6.63 2.36
N LEU A 294 -19.01 7.87 2.19
CA LEU A 294 -18.96 8.50 0.87
C LEU A 294 -17.91 7.83 -0.02
N CYS A 295 -16.69 7.61 0.50
CA CYS A 295 -15.60 6.96 -0.24
C CYS A 295 -15.97 5.53 -0.65
N THR A 296 -16.61 4.77 0.24
CA THR A 296 -17.08 3.40 -0.06
C THR A 296 -18.17 3.38 -1.14
N VAL A 297 -19.13 4.32 -1.10
CA VAL A 297 -20.15 4.43 -2.16
C VAL A 297 -19.54 4.87 -3.50
N CYS A 298 -18.59 5.81 -3.50
CA CYS A 298 -17.89 6.19 -4.73
C CYS A 298 -17.09 5.03 -5.31
N ALA A 299 -16.37 4.28 -4.47
CA ALA A 299 -15.63 3.08 -4.88
C ALA A 299 -16.54 2.01 -5.47
N ALA A 300 -17.67 1.70 -4.81
CA ALA A 300 -18.63 0.70 -5.28
C ALA A 300 -19.30 1.08 -6.61
N LYS A 301 -19.64 2.37 -6.79
CA LYS A 301 -20.20 2.86 -8.07
C LYS A 301 -19.16 2.95 -9.19
N SER A 302 -17.91 3.20 -8.85
CA SER A 302 -16.81 3.27 -9.81
C SER A 302 -16.36 1.89 -10.31
N ASP A 303 -16.59 0.83 -9.52
CA ASP A 303 -16.26 -0.56 -9.87
C ASP A 303 -17.42 -1.52 -9.56
N PRO A 304 -18.51 -1.51 -10.37
CA PRO A 304 -19.69 -2.35 -10.12
C PRO A 304 -19.44 -3.85 -10.28
N ASN A 305 -18.42 -4.22 -11.07
CA ASN A 305 -18.07 -5.62 -11.36
C ASN A 305 -16.99 -6.17 -10.42
N GLU A 306 -16.57 -5.39 -9.42
CA GLU A 306 -15.48 -5.72 -8.49
C GLU A 306 -14.16 -6.13 -9.19
N ALA A 307 -13.90 -5.57 -10.37
CA ALA A 307 -12.71 -5.86 -11.16
C ALA A 307 -11.42 -5.52 -10.38
N GLY A 308 -11.44 -4.46 -9.56
CA GLY A 308 -10.31 -4.09 -8.70
C GLY A 308 -10.05 -5.09 -7.58
N LEU A 309 -11.11 -5.66 -7.00
CA LEU A 309 -10.98 -6.68 -5.96
C LEU A 309 -10.51 -8.02 -6.55
N LEU A 310 -11.01 -8.41 -7.71
CA LEU A 310 -10.56 -9.61 -8.44
C LEU A 310 -9.08 -9.50 -8.83
N PHE A 311 -8.65 -8.33 -9.32
CA PHE A 311 -7.25 -8.04 -9.59
C PHE A 311 -6.38 -8.22 -8.35
N TYR A 312 -6.82 -7.64 -7.21
CA TYR A 312 -6.12 -7.82 -5.95
C TYR A 312 -6.09 -9.30 -5.53
N ARG A 313 -7.19 -10.04 -5.61
CA ARG A 313 -7.23 -11.47 -5.25
C ARG A 313 -6.29 -12.32 -6.13
N ASN A 314 -6.17 -12.01 -7.41
CA ASN A 314 -5.31 -12.71 -8.37
C ASN A 314 -3.83 -12.28 -8.33
N ASN A 315 -3.35 -11.77 -7.19
CA ASN A 315 -1.96 -11.34 -6.98
C ASN A 315 -1.48 -10.27 -7.99
N GLU A 316 -2.37 -9.39 -8.44
CA GLU A 316 -2.03 -8.26 -9.33
C GLU A 316 -1.35 -8.71 -10.64
N ALA A 317 -1.93 -9.72 -11.29
CA ALA A 317 -1.43 -10.23 -12.57
C ALA A 317 -1.29 -9.09 -13.60
N MET A 318 -0.06 -8.90 -14.10
CA MET A 318 0.34 -7.78 -14.97
C MET A 318 -0.49 -7.69 -16.28
N ASP A 319 -1.09 -8.80 -16.70
CA ASP A 319 -1.87 -8.89 -17.94
C ASP A 319 -3.27 -8.26 -17.83
N ASN A 320 -3.76 -8.01 -16.60
CA ASN A 320 -5.10 -7.48 -16.37
C ASN A 320 -5.09 -5.95 -16.18
N GLN A 321 -4.92 -5.22 -17.28
CA GLN A 321 -4.89 -3.75 -17.28
C GLN A 321 -6.22 -3.12 -16.79
N GLU A 322 -7.36 -3.74 -17.11
CA GLU A 322 -8.67 -3.26 -16.66
C GLU A 322 -8.82 -3.37 -15.13
N GLY A 323 -8.42 -4.50 -14.56
CA GLY A 323 -8.41 -4.73 -13.12
C GLY A 323 -7.45 -3.80 -12.38
N PHE A 324 -6.28 -3.51 -12.96
CA PHE A 324 -5.32 -2.56 -12.39
C PHE A 324 -5.88 -1.13 -12.34
N VAL A 325 -6.51 -0.66 -13.40
CA VAL A 325 -7.14 0.68 -13.43
C VAL A 325 -8.29 0.75 -12.43
N ALA A 326 -9.13 -0.29 -12.34
CA ALA A 326 -10.20 -0.35 -11.34
C ALA A 326 -9.67 -0.35 -9.90
N PHE A 327 -8.59 -1.10 -9.64
CA PHE A 327 -7.91 -1.10 -8.34
C PHE A 327 -7.34 0.27 -7.97
N GLN A 328 -6.62 0.93 -8.89
CA GLN A 328 -6.08 2.28 -8.65
C GLN A 328 -7.19 3.29 -8.37
N ASN A 329 -8.29 3.24 -9.12
CA ASN A 329 -9.43 4.12 -8.89
C ASN A 329 -10.03 3.89 -7.49
N ARG A 330 -10.19 2.64 -7.04
CA ARG A 330 -10.65 2.33 -5.67
C ARG A 330 -9.68 2.84 -4.61
N MET A 331 -8.39 2.64 -4.80
CA MET A 331 -7.37 3.17 -3.88
C MET A 331 -7.35 4.70 -3.86
N HIS A 332 -7.65 5.36 -4.98
CA HIS A 332 -7.79 6.82 -5.03
C HIS A 332 -8.95 7.31 -4.15
N TRP A 333 -10.10 6.63 -4.15
CA TRP A 333 -11.22 6.95 -3.25
C TRP A 333 -10.83 6.77 -1.77
N TYR A 334 -10.09 5.71 -1.44
CA TYR A 334 -9.65 5.43 -0.07
C TYR A 334 -8.46 6.26 0.40
N LYS A 335 -7.73 6.91 -0.51
CA LYS A 335 -6.71 7.90 -0.16
C LYS A 335 -7.27 9.01 0.73
N GLU A 336 -8.48 9.49 0.47
CA GLU A 336 -9.11 10.54 1.30
C GLU A 336 -9.42 10.06 2.72
N VAL A 337 -9.66 8.75 2.92
CA VAL A 337 -9.78 8.17 4.26
C VAL A 337 -8.43 8.23 5.00
N LYS A 338 -7.32 7.96 4.30
CA LYS A 338 -5.97 8.10 4.89
C LYS A 338 -5.67 9.56 5.25
N VAL A 339 -6.01 10.51 4.36
CA VAL A 339 -5.85 11.96 4.63
C VAL A 339 -6.66 12.40 5.84
N MET A 340 -7.89 11.89 5.99
CA MET A 340 -8.69 12.12 7.19
C MET A 340 -8.01 11.55 8.45
N LEU A 341 -7.51 10.32 8.38
CA LEU A 341 -6.81 9.70 9.51
C LEU A 341 -5.54 10.47 9.88
N ASP A 342 -4.77 10.94 8.89
CA ASP A 342 -3.61 11.81 9.13
C ASP A 342 -4.01 13.09 9.87
N TYR A 343 -5.09 13.75 9.44
CA TYR A 343 -5.58 14.96 10.10
C TYR A 343 -5.96 14.70 11.57
N VAL A 344 -6.68 13.61 11.85
CA VAL A 344 -7.10 13.26 13.22
C VAL A 344 -5.90 12.85 14.07
N TYR A 345 -4.98 12.08 13.51
CA TYR A 345 -3.76 11.63 14.18
C TYR A 345 -2.84 12.81 14.52
N ASP A 346 -2.62 13.73 13.59
CA ASP A 346 -1.80 14.92 13.81
C ASP A 346 -2.46 15.88 14.81
N ALA A 347 -3.79 16.01 14.78
CA ALA A 347 -4.55 16.79 15.75
C ALA A 347 -4.45 16.20 17.17
N ALA A 348 -4.43 14.86 17.29
CA ALA A 348 -4.23 14.16 18.55
C ALA A 348 -2.79 14.31 19.07
N GLY A 349 -1.78 14.24 18.20
CA GLY A 349 -0.36 14.39 18.56
C GLY A 349 0.08 15.83 18.87
N GLY A 350 -0.59 16.83 18.29
CA GLY A 350 -0.25 18.25 18.45
C GLY A 350 -0.56 18.86 19.82
N ASN A 351 -1.30 18.17 20.69
CA ASN A 351 -1.71 18.71 21.99
C ASN A 351 -0.75 18.39 23.15
N GLY A 352 0.36 17.68 22.90
CA GLY A 352 1.32 17.24 23.93
C GLY A 352 2.75 17.84 23.86
N GLY A 353 3.02 18.80 22.97
CA GLY A 353 4.41 19.18 22.62
C GLY A 353 4.73 20.68 22.69
N GLY A 354 4.19 21.42 23.65
CA GLY A 354 4.45 22.85 23.84
C GLY A 354 5.45 23.14 24.97
N GLY A 355 6.74 22.90 24.77
CA GLY A 355 7.77 23.16 25.77
C GLY A 355 9.16 23.35 25.17
N ALA A 356 9.44 24.54 24.65
CA ALA A 356 10.79 24.96 24.30
C ALA A 356 11.64 25.16 25.56
N GLY A 357 12.83 24.53 25.62
CA GLY A 357 13.95 24.99 26.45
C GLY A 357 14.78 23.90 27.13
N GLY A 358 16.04 23.79 26.73
CA GLY A 358 17.10 23.20 27.58
C GLY A 358 17.98 22.17 26.88
N GLY A 359 19.12 22.62 26.37
CA GLY A 359 20.16 21.74 25.83
C GLY A 359 20.91 20.94 26.90
N GLY A 360 21.43 19.78 26.51
CA GLY A 360 22.44 19.06 27.28
C GLY A 360 22.65 17.60 26.85
N GLY A 361 23.81 17.30 26.24
CA GLY A 361 24.49 16.01 26.35
C GLY A 361 23.98 14.83 25.51
N GLN A 362 24.52 14.64 24.31
CA GLN A 362 24.48 13.35 23.60
C GLN A 362 25.53 12.39 24.19
N GLN A 363 25.08 11.20 24.60
CA GLN A 363 25.90 10.00 24.81
C GLN A 363 25.35 8.90 23.90
N PRO A 364 26.18 8.05 23.27
CA PRO A 364 25.73 7.17 22.19
C PRO A 364 24.98 5.97 22.76
N LYS A 365 23.72 5.77 22.35
CA LYS A 365 22.90 4.59 22.68
C LYS A 365 23.31 3.41 21.79
N SER A 366 23.43 2.23 22.41
CA SER A 366 23.67 0.93 21.79
C SER A 366 22.47 0.48 20.93
N ASN A 367 22.75 -0.15 19.79
CA ASN A 367 21.78 -0.80 18.88
C ASN A 367 21.05 -1.98 19.55
N GLY A 368 19.98 -1.70 20.30
CA GLY A 368 18.92 -2.65 20.60
C GLY A 368 17.66 -2.24 19.85
N ILE A 369 17.01 -3.16 19.14
CA ILE A 369 15.77 -2.94 18.37
C ILE A 369 14.54 -2.72 19.30
N TYR A 370 14.72 -2.82 20.62
CA TYR A 370 13.66 -2.59 21.59
C TYR A 370 13.82 -1.21 22.26
N PRO A 371 12.89 -0.26 22.05
CA PRO A 371 12.67 0.78 23.04
C PRO A 371 12.15 0.09 24.30
N SER A 372 12.85 0.24 25.42
CA SER A 372 12.24 0.08 26.73
C SER A 372 11.05 1.02 26.79
N LEU A 373 9.83 0.48 26.78
CA LEU A 373 8.60 1.25 26.91
C LEU A 373 8.50 1.71 28.36
N ASP A 374 8.78 2.98 28.61
CA ASP A 374 8.39 3.62 29.86
C ASP A 374 6.84 3.73 29.85
N ASP A 375 6.18 3.13 30.86
CA ASP A 375 4.70 3.05 30.97
C ASP A 375 3.99 4.42 30.87
N ASP A 376 4.68 5.51 31.22
CA ASP A 376 4.15 6.88 31.17
C ASP A 376 4.00 7.43 29.73
N GLU A 377 4.83 7.02 28.76
CA GLU A 377 4.72 7.47 27.35
C GLU A 377 3.63 6.71 26.57
N LEU A 378 3.33 5.47 26.96
CA LEU A 378 2.24 4.68 26.39
C LEU A 378 0.88 5.27 26.76
N GLN A 379 0.73 5.77 27.99
CA GLN A 379 -0.55 6.21 28.53
C GLN A 379 -1.05 7.53 27.90
N ASP A 380 -0.12 8.44 27.56
CA ASP A 380 -0.43 9.73 26.88
C ASP A 380 -0.74 9.55 25.38
N ARG A 381 -0.17 8.53 24.72
CA ARG A 381 -0.50 8.18 23.32
C ARG A 381 -1.87 7.51 23.19
N VAL A 382 -2.27 6.70 24.17
CA VAL A 382 -3.54 5.95 24.18
C VAL A 382 -4.76 6.86 24.28
N THR A 383 -4.68 8.00 24.97
CA THR A 383 -5.83 8.92 25.10
C THR A 383 -6.05 9.81 23.86
N GLY A 384 -4.99 10.18 23.13
CA GLY A 384 -5.10 10.87 21.84
C GLY A 384 -5.60 9.97 20.69
N ASN A 385 -5.24 8.69 20.73
CA ASN A 385 -5.55 7.74 19.65
C ASN A 385 -6.96 7.12 19.74
N GLN A 386 -7.75 7.40 20.77
CA GLN A 386 -9.08 6.80 20.95
C GLN A 386 -10.05 7.16 19.80
N GLU A 387 -9.99 8.38 19.28
CA GLU A 387 -10.80 8.82 18.15
C GLU A 387 -10.37 8.10 16.86
N VAL A 388 -9.05 7.97 16.64
CA VAL A 388 -8.47 7.22 15.52
C VAL A 388 -8.93 5.76 15.56
N LEU A 389 -8.84 5.10 16.71
CA LEU A 389 -9.29 3.71 16.89
C LEU A 389 -10.80 3.55 16.64
N THR A 390 -11.60 4.53 17.05
CA THR A 390 -13.05 4.54 16.78
C THR A 390 -13.34 4.63 15.28
N ILE A 391 -12.62 5.50 14.56
CA ILE A 391 -12.74 5.67 13.10
C ILE A 391 -12.29 4.39 12.39
N ILE A 392 -11.20 3.77 12.83
CA ILE A 392 -10.72 2.48 12.28
C ILE A 392 -11.77 1.40 12.49
N GLY A 393 -12.34 1.28 13.69
CA GLY A 393 -13.43 0.34 13.97
C GLY A 393 -14.65 0.54 13.07
N GLN A 394 -14.99 1.79 12.75
CA GLN A 394 -16.05 2.10 11.78
C GLN A 394 -15.67 1.73 10.34
N ALA A 395 -14.42 1.96 9.94
CA ALA A 395 -13.94 1.59 8.61
C ALA A 395 -13.94 0.06 8.39
N LEU A 396 -13.59 -0.70 9.43
CA LEU A 396 -13.56 -2.17 9.41
C LEU A 396 -14.94 -2.82 9.44
N GLN A 397 -16.00 -2.09 9.78
CA GLN A 397 -17.39 -2.56 9.61
C GLN A 397 -17.82 -2.57 8.14
N SER A 398 -17.06 -1.93 7.25
CA SER A 398 -17.34 -1.97 5.83
C SER A 398 -17.15 -3.38 5.26
N THR A 399 -17.93 -3.73 4.24
CA THR A 399 -17.77 -5.02 3.57
C THR A 399 -16.64 -5.02 2.53
N ASP A 400 -16.01 -3.88 2.25
CA ASP A 400 -14.99 -3.75 1.20
C ASP A 400 -13.56 -4.03 1.73
N PRO A 401 -12.93 -5.15 1.34
CA PRO A 401 -11.56 -5.47 1.77
C PRO A 401 -10.51 -4.44 1.31
N LEU A 402 -10.76 -3.72 0.21
CA LEU A 402 -9.83 -2.70 -0.31
C LEU A 402 -9.75 -1.46 0.58
N LEU A 403 -10.85 -1.14 1.28
CA LEU A 403 -10.80 -0.14 2.34
C LEU A 403 -9.93 -0.64 3.49
N HIS A 404 -10.13 -1.89 3.93
CA HIS A 404 -9.36 -2.46 5.05
C HIS A 404 -7.86 -2.42 4.76
N ILE A 405 -7.46 -2.77 3.53
CA ILE A 405 -6.06 -2.69 3.08
C ILE A 405 -5.53 -1.25 3.18
N SER A 406 -6.31 -0.26 2.77
CA SER A 406 -5.91 1.14 2.89
C SER A 406 -5.68 1.58 4.35
N ILE A 407 -6.46 1.02 5.28
CA ILE A 407 -6.30 1.24 6.73
C ILE A 407 -5.05 0.52 7.25
N TYR A 408 -4.83 -0.75 6.87
CA TYR A 408 -3.65 -1.51 7.29
C TYR A 408 -2.35 -0.89 6.79
N GLU A 409 -2.31 -0.43 5.54
CA GLU A 409 -1.18 0.32 5.00
C GLU A 409 -0.92 1.61 5.79
N TRP A 410 -1.98 2.32 6.19
CA TRP A 410 -1.84 3.53 6.99
C TRP A 410 -1.29 3.22 8.39
N LEU A 411 -1.82 2.19 9.07
CA LEU A 411 -1.34 1.74 10.39
C LEU A 411 0.15 1.34 10.33
N LEU A 412 0.56 0.59 9.31
CA LEU A 412 1.96 0.24 9.09
C LEU A 412 2.83 1.48 8.84
N SER A 413 2.33 2.48 8.10
CA SER A 413 3.09 3.72 7.83
C SER A 413 3.32 4.60 9.06
N LYS A 414 2.53 4.40 10.13
CA LYS A 414 2.64 5.12 11.40
C LYS A 414 3.25 4.27 12.52
N ASP A 415 3.74 3.07 12.21
CA ASP A 415 4.29 2.09 13.16
C ASP A 415 3.32 1.69 14.30
N LEU A 416 2.01 1.74 14.05
CA LEU A 416 0.94 1.39 15.00
C LEU A 416 0.69 -0.12 15.02
N PHE A 417 1.73 -0.87 15.42
CA PHE A 417 1.75 -2.33 15.38
C PHE A 417 0.82 -2.99 16.41
N ALA A 418 0.68 -2.40 17.60
CA ALA A 418 -0.14 -2.95 18.66
C ALA A 418 -1.63 -2.90 18.26
N GLU A 419 -2.06 -1.75 17.77
CA GLU A 419 -3.40 -1.48 17.27
C GLU A 419 -3.75 -2.35 16.06
N LEU A 420 -2.78 -2.58 15.15
CA LEU A 420 -2.94 -3.50 14.02
C LEU A 420 -3.20 -4.94 14.50
N LEU A 421 -2.53 -5.38 15.57
CA LEU A 421 -2.67 -6.74 16.12
C LEU A 421 -3.96 -6.94 16.93
N GLU A 422 -4.64 -5.87 17.33
CA GLU A 422 -5.98 -5.96 17.96
C GLU A 422 -7.08 -6.25 16.95
N ILE A 423 -6.82 -6.05 15.65
CA ILE A 423 -7.80 -6.27 14.59
C ILE A 423 -7.99 -7.77 14.35
N THR A 424 -9.22 -8.26 14.56
CA THR A 424 -9.58 -9.67 14.38
C THR A 424 -10.05 -10.02 12.96
N GLU A 425 -10.09 -9.04 12.05
CA GLU A 425 -10.63 -9.22 10.71
C GLU A 425 -9.76 -10.16 9.85
N PRO A 426 -10.33 -11.20 9.20
CA PRO A 426 -9.58 -12.18 8.41
C PRO A 426 -8.85 -11.55 7.21
N SER A 427 -9.34 -10.40 6.74
CA SER A 427 -8.70 -9.61 5.68
C SER A 427 -7.27 -9.17 6.03
N LEU A 428 -6.96 -8.98 7.33
CA LEU A 428 -5.63 -8.60 7.80
C LEU A 428 -4.61 -9.72 7.54
N GLY A 429 -4.96 -10.98 7.84
CA GLY A 429 -4.08 -12.13 7.60
C GLY A 429 -3.72 -12.29 6.12
N VAL A 430 -4.70 -12.06 5.22
CA VAL A 430 -4.48 -12.11 3.76
C VAL A 430 -3.55 -10.97 3.31
N PHE A 431 -3.75 -9.76 3.84
CA PHE A 431 -2.92 -8.60 3.57
C PHE A 431 -1.46 -8.83 4.03
N LEU A 432 -1.25 -9.22 5.29
CA LEU A 432 0.08 -9.46 5.85
C LEU A 432 0.81 -10.59 5.11
N SER A 433 0.12 -11.70 4.81
CA SER A 433 0.70 -12.82 4.04
C SER A 433 1.19 -12.38 2.67
N ARG A 434 0.44 -11.50 2.00
CA ARG A 434 0.83 -10.95 0.71
C ARG A 434 1.96 -9.93 0.82
N ALA A 435 1.92 -9.05 1.81
CA ALA A 435 2.96 -8.08 2.06
C ALA A 435 4.32 -8.77 2.30
N MET A 436 4.31 -9.86 3.07
CA MET A 436 5.48 -10.74 3.22
C MET A 436 5.92 -11.40 1.92
N ALA A 437 4.99 -11.89 1.09
CA ALA A 437 5.35 -12.48 -0.20
C ALA A 437 6.00 -11.47 -1.17
N ARG A 438 5.63 -10.19 -1.08
CA ARG A 438 6.27 -9.10 -1.84
C ARG A 438 7.62 -8.68 -1.29
N THR A 439 7.75 -8.68 0.04
CA THR A 439 8.93 -8.19 0.74
C THR A 439 9.41 -9.24 1.75
N PRO A 440 10.00 -10.36 1.26
CA PRO A 440 10.42 -11.46 2.13
C PRO A 440 11.56 -11.06 3.09
N GLU A 441 12.32 -10.02 2.74
CA GLU A 441 13.39 -9.47 3.58
C GLU A 441 12.87 -8.60 4.74
N ASN A 442 11.59 -8.20 4.71
CA ASN A 442 11.00 -7.36 5.75
C ASN A 442 10.56 -8.22 6.94
N LEU A 443 11.47 -8.43 7.88
CA LEU A 443 11.25 -9.24 9.07
C LEU A 443 10.16 -8.69 10.00
N VAL A 444 9.87 -7.38 9.96
CA VAL A 444 8.81 -6.78 10.78
C VAL A 444 7.44 -7.32 10.35
N LEU A 445 7.20 -7.46 9.06
CA LEU A 445 5.94 -8.03 8.55
C LEU A 445 5.79 -9.50 8.91
N ALA A 446 6.89 -10.25 8.88
CA ALA A 446 6.94 -11.63 9.33
C ALA A 446 6.59 -11.75 10.82
N ASP A 447 7.15 -10.85 11.63
CA ASP A 447 6.89 -10.78 13.06
C ASP A 447 5.41 -10.46 13.36
N LEU A 448 4.83 -9.51 12.64
CA LEU A 448 3.41 -9.17 12.76
C LEU A 448 2.49 -10.33 12.34
N LEU A 449 2.82 -11.04 11.26
CA LEU A 449 1.95 -12.10 10.74
C LEU A 449 1.85 -13.27 11.71
N TRP A 450 2.95 -13.73 12.31
CA TRP A 450 2.87 -14.84 13.27
C TRP A 450 2.14 -14.44 14.55
N LYS A 451 2.33 -13.20 15.04
CA LYS A 451 1.61 -12.64 16.20
C LYS A 451 0.10 -12.56 15.93
N TYR A 452 -0.28 -12.13 14.74
CA TYR A 452 -1.68 -12.12 14.31
C TYR A 452 -2.28 -13.53 14.29
N HIS A 453 -1.59 -14.50 13.68
CA HIS A 453 -2.07 -15.89 13.66
C HIS A 453 -2.19 -16.50 15.05
N GLU A 454 -1.25 -16.19 15.96
CA GLU A 454 -1.31 -16.65 17.34
C GLU A 454 -2.55 -16.10 18.07
N ARG A 455 -2.81 -14.79 17.98
CA ARG A 455 -3.98 -14.16 18.63
C ARG A 455 -5.31 -14.70 18.09
N ASN A 456 -5.36 -15.02 16.79
CA ASN A 456 -6.55 -15.57 16.15
C ASN A 456 -6.67 -17.11 16.27
N GLY A 457 -5.87 -17.75 17.13
CA GLY A 457 -5.95 -19.20 17.40
C GLY A 457 -5.42 -20.09 16.27
N GLN A 458 -4.79 -19.52 15.25
CA GLN A 458 -4.22 -20.24 14.09
C GLN A 458 -2.77 -20.66 14.37
N HIS A 459 -2.54 -21.38 15.47
CA HIS A 459 -1.18 -21.66 15.97
C HIS A 459 -0.30 -22.45 14.99
N ALA A 460 -0.87 -23.34 14.17
CA ALA A 460 -0.12 -24.08 13.15
C ALA A 460 0.45 -23.16 12.04
N ALA A 461 -0.28 -22.10 11.66
CA ALA A 461 0.20 -21.13 10.69
C ALA A 461 1.31 -20.27 11.29
N ALA A 462 1.13 -19.81 12.53
CA ALA A 462 2.15 -19.08 13.28
C ALA A 462 3.45 -19.89 13.42
N ALA A 463 3.37 -21.16 13.81
CA ALA A 463 4.53 -22.04 13.95
C ALA A 463 5.31 -22.21 12.64
N LYS A 464 4.62 -22.33 11.49
CA LYS A 464 5.27 -22.40 10.17
C LYS A 464 6.01 -21.12 9.79
N ILE A 465 5.52 -19.95 10.21
CA ILE A 465 6.19 -18.67 9.96
C ILE A 465 7.41 -18.53 10.87
N LEU A 466 7.26 -18.90 12.15
CA LEU A 466 8.36 -18.92 13.13
C LEU A 466 9.49 -19.87 12.72
N ASP A 467 9.15 -21.07 12.21
CA ASP A 467 10.13 -22.01 11.65
C ASP A 467 10.91 -21.37 10.49
N LYS A 468 10.20 -20.73 9.55
CA LYS A 468 10.86 -20.02 8.44
C LYS A 468 11.76 -18.90 8.95
N LEU A 469 11.30 -18.09 9.89
CA LEU A 469 12.07 -17.00 10.49
C LEU A 469 13.35 -17.50 11.17
N ALA A 470 13.28 -18.61 11.90
CA ALA A 470 14.44 -19.22 12.53
C ALA A 470 15.48 -19.71 11.51
N ASN A 471 15.03 -20.23 10.36
CA ASN A 471 15.90 -20.77 9.31
C ASN A 471 16.45 -19.71 8.33
N VAL A 472 16.02 -18.45 8.40
CA VAL A 472 16.57 -17.38 7.55
C VAL A 472 17.98 -17.01 8.05
N ALA A 473 18.97 -17.22 7.18
CA ALA A 473 20.32 -16.74 7.39
C ALA A 473 20.33 -15.21 7.25
N SER A 474 20.63 -14.51 8.35
CA SER A 474 20.68 -13.05 8.39
C SER A 474 21.47 -12.56 9.60
N ASP A 475 22.23 -11.49 9.42
CA ASP A 475 22.93 -10.76 10.50
C ASP A 475 21.94 -9.96 11.39
N SER A 476 20.68 -9.80 10.96
CA SER A 476 19.68 -9.02 11.70
C SER A 476 18.96 -9.77 12.81
N ILE A 477 19.00 -11.11 12.77
CA ILE A 477 18.42 -11.99 13.79
C ILE A 477 19.61 -12.63 14.50
N SER A 478 19.62 -12.66 15.83
CA SER A 478 20.66 -13.37 16.61
C SER A 478 20.28 -14.83 16.85
N LEU A 479 21.26 -15.67 17.19
CA LEU A 479 21.01 -17.07 17.59
C LEU A 479 20.01 -17.16 18.75
N GLN A 480 20.09 -16.22 19.72
CA GLN A 480 19.16 -16.18 20.83
C GLN A 480 17.71 -15.94 20.36
N GLN A 481 17.50 -15.02 19.42
CA GLN A 481 16.18 -14.77 18.85
C GLN A 481 15.65 -15.96 18.05
N ARG A 482 16.52 -16.69 17.33
CA ARG A 482 16.13 -17.93 16.63
C ARG A 482 15.66 -19.02 17.59
N ILE A 483 16.37 -19.19 18.71
CA ILE A 483 15.97 -20.12 19.78
C ILE A 483 14.60 -19.72 20.35
N GLU A 484 14.36 -18.43 20.56
CA GLU A 484 13.06 -17.92 21.00
C GLU A 484 11.95 -18.21 19.98
N TYR A 485 12.19 -17.98 18.69
CA TYR A 485 11.23 -18.32 17.63
C TYR A 485 10.90 -19.81 17.59
N LEU A 486 11.91 -20.69 17.70
CA LEU A 486 11.71 -22.14 17.75
C LEU A 486 10.95 -22.56 19.01
N ALA A 487 11.33 -22.05 20.17
CA ALA A 487 10.63 -22.32 21.43
C ALA A 487 9.16 -21.86 21.37
N ARG A 488 8.89 -20.69 20.76
CA ARG A 488 7.54 -20.19 20.54
C ARG A 488 6.76 -21.04 19.55
N ALA A 489 7.41 -21.50 18.48
CA ALA A 489 6.79 -22.41 17.50
C ALA A 489 6.36 -23.73 18.16
N VAL A 490 7.22 -24.31 19.01
CA VAL A 490 6.90 -25.51 19.80
C VAL A 490 5.72 -25.24 20.73
N MET A 491 5.71 -24.11 21.45
CA MET A 491 4.58 -23.74 22.32
C MET A 491 3.25 -23.60 21.54
N CYS A 492 3.28 -22.94 20.38
CA CYS A 492 2.13 -22.84 19.47
C CYS A 492 1.58 -24.21 19.06
N MET A 493 2.47 -25.16 18.73
CA MET A 493 2.09 -26.51 18.30
C MET A 493 1.58 -27.39 19.43
N ARG A 494 1.98 -27.13 20.68
CA ARG A 494 1.51 -27.82 21.90
C ARG A 494 0.16 -27.31 22.42
N SER A 495 -0.40 -26.24 21.84
CA SER A 495 -1.72 -25.72 22.20
C SER A 495 -2.83 -26.76 21.96
N GLU A 496 -3.81 -26.83 22.87
CA GLU A 496 -4.83 -27.90 22.98
C GLU A 496 -5.64 -28.15 21.69
N SER A 497 -5.72 -27.17 20.79
CA SER A 497 -6.51 -27.24 19.55
C SER A 497 -5.77 -27.82 18.34
N VAL A 498 -4.43 -27.95 18.37
CA VAL A 498 -3.60 -28.21 17.17
C VAL A 498 -2.89 -29.57 17.18
N GLY A 499 -2.57 -30.09 18.37
CA GLY A 499 -1.67 -31.23 18.56
C GLY A 499 -2.17 -32.62 18.12
N PHE A 500 -3.46 -32.80 17.80
CA PHE A 500 -4.03 -34.13 17.52
C PHE A 500 -3.96 -34.58 16.05
N SER A 501 -3.54 -33.71 15.13
CA SER A 501 -3.39 -34.09 13.71
C SER A 501 -2.03 -34.73 13.47
N ALA A 502 -1.98 -35.89 12.82
CA ALA A 502 -0.74 -36.60 12.50
C ALA A 502 0.29 -35.74 11.75
N HIS A 503 -0.16 -34.85 10.85
CA HIS A 503 0.71 -33.92 10.14
C HIS A 503 1.35 -32.87 11.07
N ASN A 504 0.59 -32.41 12.06
CA ASN A 504 1.06 -31.43 13.04
C ASN A 504 2.04 -32.07 14.05
N GLY A 505 1.87 -33.37 14.34
CA GLY A 505 2.81 -34.13 15.19
C GLY A 505 4.20 -34.26 14.56
N VAL A 506 4.29 -34.48 13.25
CA VAL A 506 5.60 -34.51 12.53
C VAL A 506 6.29 -33.15 12.58
N LEU A 507 5.54 -32.06 12.32
CA LEU A 507 6.08 -30.71 12.41
C LEU A 507 6.52 -30.36 13.85
N LEU A 508 5.76 -30.78 14.86
CA LEU A 508 6.14 -30.57 16.26
C LEU A 508 7.47 -31.27 16.58
N LYS A 509 7.64 -32.53 16.17
CA LYS A 509 8.88 -33.26 16.39
C LYS A 509 10.06 -32.60 15.68
N ASP A 510 9.89 -32.18 14.42
CA ASP A 510 10.92 -31.44 13.66
C ASP A 510 11.31 -30.12 14.36
N LEU A 511 10.35 -29.38 14.91
CA LEU A 511 10.61 -28.15 15.68
C LEU A 511 11.33 -28.42 17.00
N GLU A 512 10.99 -29.49 17.70
CA GLU A 512 11.68 -29.92 18.93
C GLU A 512 13.14 -30.30 18.64
N ASP A 513 13.37 -31.08 17.59
CA ASP A 513 14.72 -31.49 17.17
C ASP A 513 15.55 -30.25 16.76
N LYS A 514 14.97 -29.32 15.99
CA LYS A 514 15.64 -28.04 15.64
C LYS A 514 15.96 -27.19 16.87
N LEU A 515 15.06 -27.12 17.84
CA LEU A 515 15.27 -26.36 19.07
C LEU A 515 16.44 -26.95 19.89
N GLU A 516 16.51 -28.26 19.99
CA GLU A 516 17.62 -28.96 20.65
C GLU A 516 18.95 -28.68 19.96
N VAL A 517 19.01 -28.80 18.62
CA VAL A 517 20.21 -28.47 17.84
C VAL A 517 20.61 -27.01 18.00
N ALA A 518 19.66 -26.08 18.00
CA ALA A 518 19.94 -24.65 18.20
C ALA A 518 20.48 -24.35 19.62
N GLN A 519 20.03 -25.07 20.64
CA GLN A 519 20.59 -24.98 22.00
C GLN A 519 22.01 -25.52 22.06
N ILE A 520 22.31 -26.63 21.38
CA ILE A 520 23.67 -27.16 21.27
C ILE A 520 24.57 -26.17 20.52
N GLN A 521 24.07 -25.57 19.44
CA GLN A 521 24.77 -24.50 18.74
C GLN A 521 25.08 -23.30 19.65
N ARG A 522 24.17 -22.95 20.56
CA ARG A 522 24.40 -21.91 21.56
C ARG A 522 25.51 -22.30 22.54
N GLN A 523 25.55 -23.56 22.98
CA GLN A 523 26.64 -24.04 23.83
C GLN A 523 27.99 -24.00 23.10
N VAL A 524 28.03 -24.38 21.82
CA VAL A 524 29.24 -24.24 20.96
C VAL A 524 29.67 -22.77 20.87
N TYR A 525 28.73 -21.86 20.63
CA TYR A 525 28.99 -20.42 20.59
C TYR A 525 29.57 -19.92 21.92
N ASP A 526 28.95 -20.24 23.05
CA ASP A 526 29.37 -19.79 24.37
C ASP A 526 30.75 -20.38 24.73
N ALA A 527 31.00 -21.66 24.43
CA ALA A 527 32.31 -22.30 24.63
C ALA A 527 33.40 -21.66 23.75
N LEU A 528 33.09 -21.36 22.49
CA LEU A 528 33.99 -20.67 21.57
C LEU A 528 34.25 -19.23 22.05
N ALA A 529 33.26 -18.55 22.61
CA ALA A 529 33.37 -17.20 23.16
C ALA A 529 34.23 -17.14 24.44
N LEU A 530 34.39 -18.26 25.16
CA LEU A 530 35.23 -18.37 26.36
C LEU A 530 36.70 -18.69 26.08
N LEU A 531 37.07 -19.10 24.86
CA LEU A 531 38.47 -19.36 24.53
C LEU A 531 39.33 -18.08 24.69
N THR A 532 40.55 -18.23 25.19
CA THR A 532 41.46 -17.10 25.43
C THR A 532 42.26 -16.69 24.19
N GLN A 533 42.21 -17.48 23.12
CA GLN A 533 42.91 -17.20 21.86
C GLN A 533 42.07 -16.27 21.00
N HIS A 534 42.57 -15.07 20.71
CA HIS A 534 41.90 -14.09 19.85
C HIS A 534 42.49 -14.18 18.44
N THR A 535 41.82 -14.94 17.57
CA THR A 535 42.14 -15.05 16.13
C THR A 535 40.99 -14.48 15.31
N ASP A 536 41.29 -13.91 14.14
CA ASP A 536 40.25 -13.39 13.23
C ASP A 536 39.28 -14.50 12.80
N GLU A 537 39.80 -15.71 12.56
CA GLU A 537 39.02 -16.92 12.23
C GLU A 537 37.97 -17.26 13.30
N ARG A 538 38.28 -17.03 14.57
CA ARG A 538 37.34 -17.25 15.68
C ARG A 538 36.21 -16.22 15.68
N TYR A 539 36.52 -14.96 15.39
CA TYR A 539 35.48 -13.92 15.29
C TYR A 539 34.54 -14.19 14.12
N ASP A 540 35.07 -14.64 12.98
CA ASP A 540 34.27 -15.07 11.83
C ASP A 540 33.40 -16.28 12.19
N ALA A 541 33.95 -17.28 12.89
CA ALA A 541 33.19 -18.43 13.36
C ALA A 541 32.07 -18.07 14.34
N LEU A 542 32.31 -17.14 15.27
CA LEU A 542 31.26 -16.61 16.16
C LEU A 542 30.17 -15.89 15.37
N LYS A 543 30.54 -15.09 14.37
CA LYS A 543 29.55 -14.40 13.53
C LYS A 543 28.70 -15.41 12.75
N LEU A 544 29.32 -16.43 12.17
CA LEU A 544 28.63 -17.50 11.44
C LEU A 544 27.64 -18.27 12.34
N LEU A 545 28.08 -18.64 13.55
CA LEU A 545 27.22 -19.29 14.55
C LEU A 545 26.06 -18.41 15.02
N ASP A 546 26.19 -17.08 14.98
CA ASP A 546 25.10 -16.18 15.34
C ASP A 546 24.13 -15.92 14.19
N SER A 547 24.59 -15.96 12.93
CA SER A 547 23.83 -15.54 11.75
C SER A 547 23.05 -16.67 11.06
N ASN A 548 23.30 -17.94 11.39
CA ASN A 548 22.67 -19.09 10.72
C ASN A 548 22.41 -20.26 11.68
N LEU A 549 21.50 -21.18 11.34
CA LEU A 549 21.34 -22.48 12.03
C LEU A 549 22.09 -23.59 11.30
N TYR A 550 22.82 -24.40 12.06
CA TYR A 550 23.60 -25.52 11.54
C TYR A 550 23.03 -26.86 12.01
N ASN A 551 23.32 -27.92 11.26
CA ASN A 551 23.03 -29.28 11.71
C ASN A 551 24.17 -29.84 12.59
N LEU A 552 23.90 -30.93 13.32
CA LEU A 552 24.86 -31.55 14.25
C LEU A 552 26.20 -31.90 13.58
N THR A 553 26.18 -32.40 12.34
CA THR A 553 27.41 -32.76 11.61
C THR A 553 28.27 -31.55 11.30
N GLN A 554 27.65 -30.44 10.88
CA GLN A 554 28.33 -29.16 10.64
C GLN A 554 28.86 -28.57 11.94
N LEU A 555 28.06 -28.57 13.01
CA LEU A 555 28.52 -28.14 14.35
C LEU A 555 29.74 -28.93 14.82
N TYR A 556 29.78 -30.24 14.54
CA TYR A 556 30.93 -31.08 14.86
C TYR A 556 32.16 -30.74 14.01
N ALA A 557 32.03 -30.81 12.69
CA ALA A 557 33.17 -30.75 11.77
C ALA A 557 33.73 -29.33 11.58
N ASP A 558 32.85 -28.33 11.53
CA ASP A 558 33.23 -26.96 11.17
C ASP A 558 33.58 -26.10 12.41
N PHE A 559 33.12 -26.50 13.60
CA PHE A 559 33.29 -25.73 14.84
C PHE A 559 33.86 -26.55 16.00
N ALA A 560 33.27 -27.67 16.37
CA ALA A 560 33.73 -28.40 17.56
C ALA A 560 35.11 -29.04 17.37
N GLU A 561 35.39 -29.60 16.18
CA GLU A 561 36.68 -30.21 15.81
C GLU A 561 37.82 -29.19 15.72
N PRO A 562 37.72 -28.10 14.92
CA PRO A 562 38.83 -27.19 14.70
C PRO A 562 39.23 -26.39 15.95
N TYR A 563 38.28 -26.12 16.84
CA TYR A 563 38.50 -25.35 18.07
C TYR A 563 38.65 -26.22 19.33
N GLU A 564 38.75 -27.55 19.16
CA GLU A 564 38.97 -28.50 20.26
C GLU A 564 37.95 -28.35 21.41
N LEU A 565 36.67 -28.16 21.05
CA LEU A 565 35.57 -28.00 21.99
C LEU A 565 35.04 -29.38 22.44
N TRP A 566 35.82 -30.09 23.25
CA TRP A 566 35.57 -31.49 23.61
C TRP A 566 34.24 -31.74 24.34
N GLU A 567 33.83 -30.84 25.24
CA GLU A 567 32.52 -30.95 25.90
C GLU A 567 31.38 -30.83 24.89
N CYS A 568 31.46 -29.86 23.96
CA CYS A 568 30.48 -29.72 22.89
C CYS A 568 30.47 -30.91 21.92
N LYS A 569 31.64 -31.52 21.62
CA LYS A 569 31.70 -32.77 20.84
C LYS A 569 30.91 -33.88 21.52
N LEU A 570 31.04 -34.01 22.84
CA LEU A 570 30.29 -35.01 23.62
C LEU A 570 28.78 -34.73 23.59
N THR A 571 28.36 -33.47 23.73
CA THR A 571 26.95 -33.07 23.62
C THR A 571 26.37 -33.42 22.25
N ILE A 572 27.11 -33.12 21.17
CA ILE A 572 26.69 -33.41 19.79
C ILE A 572 26.56 -34.92 19.56
N LEU A 573 27.51 -35.72 20.05
CA LEU A 573 27.46 -37.19 19.95
C LEU A 573 26.27 -37.78 20.71
N ASN A 574 25.98 -37.25 21.91
CA ASN A 574 24.85 -37.68 22.71
C ASN A 574 23.51 -37.39 22.02
N CYS A 575 23.34 -36.17 21.49
CA CYS A 575 22.13 -35.74 20.78
C CYS A 575 21.93 -36.52 19.46
N SER A 576 23.01 -36.81 18.73
CA SER A 576 22.94 -37.61 17.49
C SER A 576 22.79 -39.12 17.71
N HIS A 577 22.81 -39.58 18.97
CA HIS A 577 22.87 -41.00 19.34
C HIS A 577 23.98 -41.77 18.62
N HIS A 578 25.11 -41.11 18.35
CA HIS A 578 26.24 -41.72 17.67
C HIS A 578 27.02 -42.62 18.64
N ASN A 579 27.10 -43.91 18.34
CA ASN A 579 27.71 -44.91 19.21
C ASN A 579 29.00 -45.47 18.58
N ASP A 580 30.07 -44.69 18.64
CA ASP A 580 31.44 -45.14 18.37
C ASP A 580 32.25 -45.08 19.68
N PRO A 581 32.44 -46.23 20.36
CA PRO A 581 33.18 -46.28 21.62
C PRO A 581 34.59 -45.71 21.52
N LEU A 582 35.29 -45.91 20.41
CA LEU A 582 36.68 -45.42 20.27
C LEU A 582 36.72 -43.89 20.19
N LEU A 583 35.77 -43.30 19.48
CA LEU A 583 35.65 -41.85 19.39
C LEU A 583 35.25 -41.25 20.74
N ILE A 584 34.27 -41.85 21.43
CA ILE A 584 33.80 -41.40 22.74
C ILE A 584 34.92 -41.50 23.78
N GLU A 585 35.64 -42.61 23.85
CA GLU A 585 36.80 -42.80 24.73
C GLU A 585 37.91 -41.78 24.43
N SER A 586 38.16 -41.47 23.15
CA SER A 586 39.11 -40.43 22.74
C SER A 586 38.69 -39.04 23.23
N VAL A 587 37.42 -38.65 23.04
CA VAL A 587 36.88 -37.37 23.53
C VAL A 587 37.01 -37.28 25.05
N TRP A 588 36.64 -38.33 25.79
CA TRP A 588 36.80 -38.38 27.24
C TRP A 588 38.26 -38.27 27.67
N THR A 589 39.19 -38.93 26.98
CA THR A 589 40.63 -38.82 27.26
C THR A 589 41.08 -37.36 27.19
N HIS A 590 40.67 -36.64 26.15
CA HIS A 590 41.02 -35.22 25.98
C HIS A 590 40.35 -34.32 27.03
N ILE A 591 39.10 -34.56 27.41
CA ILE A 591 38.43 -33.83 28.50
C ILE A 591 39.20 -34.01 29.81
N LEU A 592 39.49 -35.26 30.18
CA LEU A 592 40.19 -35.60 31.42
C LEU A 592 41.61 -35.01 31.43
N ASP A 593 42.34 -35.08 30.31
CA ASP A 593 43.69 -34.53 30.20
C ASP A 593 43.70 -33.00 30.28
N ARG A 594 42.70 -32.32 29.70
CA ARG A 594 42.55 -30.86 29.80
C ARG A 594 42.33 -30.42 31.25
N GLU A 595 41.53 -31.14 32.02
CA GLU A 595 41.32 -30.86 33.44
C GLU A 595 42.57 -31.07 34.31
N LEU A 596 43.57 -31.79 33.81
CA LEU A 596 44.87 -31.96 34.48
C LEU A 596 45.90 -30.90 34.12
N GLN A 597 45.64 -30.06 33.12
CA GLN A 597 46.51 -28.96 32.72
C GLN A 597 46.41 -27.78 33.70
N GLY A 598 47.50 -27.04 33.89
CA GLY A 598 47.56 -25.90 34.81
C GLY A 598 48.69 -26.00 35.83
N ARG A 599 48.84 -24.96 36.67
CA ARG A 599 49.91 -24.86 37.69
C ARG A 599 49.44 -25.22 39.11
N ASP A 600 48.21 -25.69 39.26
CA ASP A 600 47.60 -25.99 40.56
C ASP A 600 48.27 -27.19 41.25
N THR A 601 47.99 -27.39 42.54
CA THR A 601 48.47 -28.55 43.30
C THR A 601 47.83 -29.85 42.80
N CYS A 602 48.48 -31.00 43.01
CA CYS A 602 47.94 -32.30 42.60
C CYS A 602 46.54 -32.59 43.19
N ALA A 603 46.30 -32.18 44.43
CA ALA A 603 45.01 -32.35 45.10
C ALA A 603 43.90 -31.49 44.45
N GLU A 604 44.23 -30.26 44.03
CA GLU A 604 43.28 -29.37 43.35
C GLU A 604 42.92 -29.89 41.95
N ARG A 605 43.91 -30.38 41.20
CA ARG A 605 43.69 -30.99 39.88
C ARG A 605 42.80 -32.23 39.99
N CYS A 606 43.03 -33.07 40.99
CA CYS A 606 42.21 -34.24 41.27
C CYS A 606 40.76 -33.85 41.63
N ARG A 607 40.57 -32.82 42.47
CA ARG A 607 39.23 -32.31 42.81
C ARG A 607 38.50 -31.76 41.58
N ARG A 608 39.19 -30.97 40.75
CA ARG A 608 38.62 -30.41 39.52
C ARG A 608 38.22 -31.51 38.53
N LEU A 609 39.08 -32.51 38.34
CA LEU A 609 38.80 -33.69 37.51
C LEU A 609 37.52 -34.39 37.98
N LEU A 610 37.41 -34.73 39.27
CA LEU A 610 36.24 -35.41 39.83
C LEU A 610 34.98 -34.54 39.76
N ALA A 611 35.10 -33.23 39.99
CA ALA A 611 33.99 -32.30 39.84
C ALA A 611 33.50 -32.23 38.38
N LYS A 612 34.40 -32.27 37.40
CA LYS A 612 34.05 -32.29 35.97
C LYS A 612 33.34 -33.59 35.61
N VAL A 613 33.85 -34.75 36.04
CA VAL A 613 33.19 -36.05 35.82
C VAL A 613 31.80 -36.07 36.47
N LYS A 614 31.65 -35.53 37.68
CA LYS A 614 30.36 -35.39 38.36
C LYS A 614 29.39 -34.51 37.57
N SER A 615 29.86 -33.38 37.04
CA SER A 615 29.04 -32.49 36.22
C SER A 615 28.53 -33.19 34.96
N LEU A 616 29.41 -33.89 34.24
CA LEU A 616 29.06 -34.60 33.02
C LEU A 616 28.17 -35.84 33.31
N ALA A 617 28.35 -36.52 34.44
CA ALA A 617 27.48 -37.64 34.84
C ALA A 617 26.05 -37.20 35.19
N LEU A 618 25.86 -35.95 35.63
CA LEU A 618 24.52 -35.38 35.85
C LEU A 618 23.85 -34.93 34.54
N GLU A 619 24.66 -34.55 33.55
CA GLU A 619 24.19 -34.06 32.25
C GLU A 619 23.87 -35.22 31.29
N TYR A 620 24.75 -36.22 31.24
CA TYR A 620 24.59 -37.43 30.45
C TYR A 620 24.21 -38.55 31.41
N ASP A 621 22.96 -39.02 31.34
CA ASP A 621 22.46 -40.14 32.14
C ASP A 621 23.53 -41.23 32.23
N SER A 622 23.85 -41.66 33.45
CA SER A 622 24.94 -42.58 33.79
C SER A 622 24.93 -43.92 33.02
N SER A 623 23.81 -44.25 32.38
CA SER A 623 23.60 -45.45 31.57
C SER A 623 23.70 -45.22 30.05
N GLY A 624 23.96 -43.99 29.61
CA GLY A 624 23.99 -43.59 28.21
C GLY A 624 25.27 -43.98 27.47
N CYS A 625 25.19 -44.14 26.14
CA CYS A 625 26.33 -44.48 25.28
C CYS A 625 27.51 -43.48 25.36
N CYS A 626 27.23 -42.23 25.71
CA CYS A 626 28.24 -41.17 25.88
C CYS A 626 28.90 -41.16 27.26
N PHE A 627 28.50 -42.04 28.19
CA PHE A 627 29.11 -42.19 29.51
C PHE A 627 29.65 -43.63 29.69
N PRO A 628 30.82 -43.97 29.11
CA PRO A 628 31.40 -45.30 29.24
C PRO A 628 31.98 -45.50 30.65
N LEU A 629 31.13 -45.88 31.61
CA LEU A 629 31.46 -45.96 33.03
C LEU A 629 32.75 -46.75 33.32
N ALA A 630 32.90 -47.94 32.74
CA ALA A 630 34.10 -48.77 32.95
C ALA A 630 35.40 -48.10 32.48
N PHE A 631 35.34 -47.37 31.36
CA PHE A 631 36.48 -46.61 30.84
C PHE A 631 36.79 -45.42 31.74
N ILE A 632 35.78 -44.62 32.10
CA ILE A 632 35.93 -43.43 32.94
C ILE A 632 36.52 -43.80 34.31
N VAL A 633 35.99 -44.83 34.97
CA VAL A 633 36.51 -45.31 36.27
C VAL A 633 37.98 -45.66 36.17
N ARG A 634 38.37 -46.47 35.18
CA ARG A 634 39.75 -46.88 34.96
C ARG A 634 40.67 -45.69 34.69
N GLU A 635 40.26 -44.79 33.79
CA GLU A 635 41.07 -43.66 33.35
C GLU A 635 41.22 -42.57 34.42
N VAL A 636 40.21 -42.38 35.27
CA VAL A 636 40.26 -41.48 36.43
C VAL A 636 41.15 -42.06 37.52
N GLU A 637 41.06 -43.36 37.82
CA GLU A 637 41.95 -44.05 38.77
C GLU A 637 43.42 -43.96 38.35
N ILE A 638 43.72 -44.26 37.08
CA ILE A 638 45.08 -44.15 36.54
C ILE A 638 45.61 -42.72 36.66
N ARG A 639 44.79 -41.70 36.36
CA ARG A 639 45.17 -40.29 36.48
C ARG A 639 45.37 -39.86 37.94
N CYS A 640 44.52 -40.28 38.86
CA CYS A 640 44.67 -40.00 40.30
C CYS A 640 45.96 -40.63 40.85
N PHE A 641 46.26 -41.87 40.45
CA PHE A 641 47.52 -42.53 40.80
C PHE A 641 48.74 -41.77 40.25
N ARG A 642 48.70 -41.33 38.98
CA ARG A 642 49.77 -40.51 38.37
C ARG A 642 49.99 -39.18 39.07
N LEU A 643 48.95 -38.61 39.70
CA LEU A 643 49.04 -37.39 40.52
C LEU A 643 49.60 -37.62 41.94
N GLY A 644 49.87 -38.87 42.33
CA GLY A 644 50.39 -39.23 43.65
C GLY A 644 49.32 -39.38 44.74
N MET A 645 48.04 -39.54 44.36
CA MET A 645 46.93 -39.80 45.28
C MET A 645 46.81 -41.31 45.55
N TYR A 646 47.57 -41.82 46.53
CA TYR A 646 47.60 -43.26 46.84
C TYR A 646 46.37 -43.78 47.60
N ASN A 647 45.66 -42.90 48.32
CA ASN A 647 44.32 -43.17 48.82
C ASN A 647 43.34 -42.64 47.78
N SER A 648 42.77 -43.52 46.95
CA SER A 648 41.90 -43.11 45.85
C SER A 648 40.63 -42.44 46.40
N PRO A 649 40.39 -41.15 46.09
CA PRO A 649 39.11 -40.49 46.41
C PRO A 649 38.03 -40.81 45.36
N VAL A 650 38.34 -41.62 44.35
CA VAL A 650 37.49 -41.88 43.19
C VAL A 650 36.27 -42.73 43.55
N PRO A 651 36.35 -43.82 44.34
CA PRO A 651 35.17 -44.59 44.74
C PRO A 651 34.16 -43.76 45.52
N ASP A 652 34.61 -42.98 46.50
CA ASP A 652 33.74 -42.11 47.30
C ASP A 652 33.06 -41.05 46.42
N ALA A 653 33.83 -40.43 45.51
CA ALA A 653 33.28 -39.44 44.58
C ALA A 653 32.26 -40.04 43.60
N LEU A 654 32.45 -41.26 43.11
CA LEU A 654 31.51 -41.95 42.22
C LEU A 654 30.23 -42.38 42.94
N ILE A 655 30.32 -42.80 44.20
CA ILE A 655 29.15 -43.11 45.04
C ILE A 655 28.31 -41.84 45.28
N GLU A 656 28.96 -40.69 45.47
CA GLU A 656 28.28 -39.39 45.57
C GLU A 656 27.61 -38.92 44.27
N MET A 657 27.82 -39.61 43.14
CA MET A 657 27.19 -39.31 41.84
C MET A 657 25.86 -40.07 41.62
N ASN A 658 25.35 -40.81 42.62
CA ASN A 658 24.15 -41.66 42.51
C ASN A 658 24.23 -42.75 41.41
N LEU A 659 25.44 -43.24 41.11
CA LEU A 659 25.66 -44.34 40.17
C LEU A 659 25.27 -45.69 40.80
N ASP A 660 24.94 -46.69 39.97
CA ASP A 660 24.60 -48.03 40.45
C ASP A 660 25.81 -48.69 41.13
N ILE A 661 25.66 -48.96 42.44
CA ILE A 661 26.70 -49.53 43.29
C ILE A 661 27.05 -50.95 42.82
N GLU A 662 26.08 -51.72 42.31
CA GLU A 662 26.34 -53.09 41.82
C GLU A 662 27.21 -53.06 40.56
N GLU A 663 26.97 -52.11 39.66
CA GLU A 663 27.75 -51.93 38.44
C GLU A 663 29.18 -51.46 38.76
N LEU A 664 29.31 -50.48 39.67
CA LEU A 664 30.62 -50.03 40.15
C LEU A 664 31.42 -51.18 40.78
N LEU A 665 30.81 -52.00 41.64
CA LEU A 665 31.47 -53.15 42.25
C LEU A 665 31.94 -54.17 41.20
N ASN A 666 31.15 -54.41 40.16
CA ASN A 666 31.52 -55.30 39.06
C ASN A 666 32.72 -54.75 38.27
N ILE A 667 32.75 -53.44 38.03
CA ILE A 667 33.88 -52.77 37.35
C ILE A 667 35.16 -52.86 38.18
N TYR A 668 35.12 -52.57 39.49
CA TYR A 668 36.29 -52.68 40.37
C TYR A 668 36.74 -54.13 40.62
N SER A 669 35.83 -55.11 40.44
CA SER A 669 36.16 -56.53 40.56
C SER A 669 36.92 -57.10 39.35
N ARG A 670 36.81 -56.42 38.20
CA ARG A 670 37.48 -56.77 36.94
C ARG A 670 38.81 -56.02 36.82
#